data_AF-A0A8K0XGX3-F1
#
_entry.id   AF-A0A8K0XGX3-F1
#
_cell.length_a   1.000
_cell.length_b   1.000
_cell.length_c   1.000
_cell.angle_alpha   90.00
_cell.angle_beta   90.00
_cell.angle_gamma   90.00
#
_symmetry.space_group_name_H-M   'P 1'
#
loop_
_entity.id
_entity.type
_entity.pdbx_description
1 polymer ?
#
loop_
_entity_poly.entity_id
_entity_poly.type
_entity_poly.pdbx_seq_one_letter_code
_entity_poly.pdbx_strand_id
1 'polypeptide(L)'
;MERIVQQLKVKAEVTSDNTLLRDTISFLLDIQRNPDGPHPISWDAIHRDFKQLQDRGLWEPTDENEELLDALRIYLNATSAKTTGATQPHSRHSMESGRGSSGNKLLIAVPSTQAVTSQIITRRDPLVLPLELVDVLNNAYLLHLLANDSSQVLPPGKSLLSAMSRSRSSDEDTKPTLHRKVEDIVHKAFWDEAVKMLSNPEPSSQLSRLKLLYGDLHIALSPLLPPKHPVLVTLSSPLSPTSSPLDSAVMHLREILASLHERCAPVRDPEIEVLLRALDDPPVRSSRLVALARLVSDTVQSVLKLSEVMKEDLSQFVLGSMTEEQLRSVVTKQAKRTEREITLDVWRRDRMAQAWSSWIASLQPHFTVTGAAAEPRFSWIARLTQSLGSTSSVSCTLPTVTIQTSQAPPSDSINGADTSSTSETNSNVLPPIFFFTTPELLKMQNYLQALVIAASLRSLTRLPVPSGLTDPNTSSFTQRVWTLLRTEIAEEPGAGETKLINLADEVVRARTQGNSSRQMPPLPAEEEVNLRAAVDRTLKPHDPVYVLLQNRLLTALVNALVNALVRRRSDGAAAGASGGPDIPDKLKTGRNGGRVGKRPRLVLDPEDMDYTGPRVPSASEARLVADIKGFEDPVLAQAVAEVFGKLDSCVMWVESIWPDVIKNES
;
A
#
# COMPACT_ATOMS: atom_id res chain seq x y z
N MET A 1 0.24 36.40 24.91
CA MET A 1 -0.12 37.55 24.04
C MET A 1 -0.67 38.73 24.83
N GLU A 2 -1.78 38.58 25.57
CA GLU A 2 -2.38 39.69 26.34
C GLU A 2 -1.43 40.37 27.34
N ARG A 3 -0.63 39.59 28.07
CA ARG A 3 0.39 40.14 29.01
C ARG A 3 1.39 41.07 28.31
N ILE A 4 1.87 40.70 27.12
CA ILE A 4 2.82 41.49 26.33
C ILE A 4 2.17 42.81 25.89
N VAL A 5 0.94 42.74 25.37
CA VAL A 5 0.19 43.92 24.94
C VAL A 5 -0.07 44.87 26.12
N GLN A 6 -0.37 44.35 27.30
CA GLN A 6 -0.60 45.17 28.49
C GLN A 6 0.67 45.86 28.98
N GLN A 7 1.81 45.17 28.99
CA GLN A 7 3.10 45.79 29.33
C GLN A 7 3.49 46.89 28.35
N LEU A 8 3.31 46.66 27.04
CA LEU A 8 3.59 47.67 26.02
C LEU A 8 2.66 48.89 26.14
N LYS A 9 1.38 48.69 26.51
CA LYS A 9 0.44 49.80 26.76
C LYS A 9 0.85 50.68 27.93
N VAL A 10 1.29 50.08 29.04
CA VAL A 10 1.79 50.85 30.21
C VAL A 10 3.01 51.69 29.81
N LYS A 11 3.94 51.11 29.05
CA LYS A 11 5.11 51.85 28.53
C LYS A 11 4.71 52.93 27.51
N ALA A 12 3.58 52.77 26.80
CA ALA A 12 3.08 53.74 25.84
C ALA A 12 2.42 54.96 26.50
N GLU A 13 1.84 54.79 27.70
CA GLU A 13 1.31 55.91 28.49
C GLU A 13 2.43 56.83 28.99
N VAL A 14 3.59 56.26 29.32
CA VAL A 14 4.77 57.02 29.75
C VAL A 14 5.48 57.69 28.57
N THR A 15 5.44 57.08 27.39
CA THR A 15 6.19 57.53 26.20
C THR A 15 5.26 57.69 25.01
N SER A 16 4.38 58.68 25.09
CA SER A 16 3.30 58.89 24.12
C SER A 16 3.77 59.09 22.68
N ASP A 17 4.98 59.62 22.47
CA ASP A 17 5.42 60.09 21.15
C ASP A 17 6.12 59.02 20.30
N ASN A 18 6.29 57.80 20.81
CA ASN A 18 7.00 56.76 20.07
C ASN A 18 6.06 55.99 19.12
N THR A 19 6.22 56.24 17.82
CA THR A 19 5.45 55.59 16.76
C THR A 19 5.68 54.08 16.72
N LEU A 20 6.91 53.61 16.95
CA LEU A 20 7.26 52.18 16.88
C LEU A 20 6.53 51.36 17.95
N LEU A 21 6.36 51.93 19.14
CA LEU A 21 5.63 51.29 20.23
C LEU A 21 4.13 51.20 19.92
N ARG A 22 3.55 52.21 19.27
CA ARG A 22 2.14 52.16 18.82
C ARG A 22 1.94 51.17 17.69
N ASP A 23 2.88 51.11 16.74
CA ASP A 23 2.83 50.22 15.60
C ASP A 23 2.90 48.75 16.06
N THR A 24 3.85 48.41 16.95
CA THR A 24 3.95 47.07 17.55
C THR A 24 2.71 46.67 18.37
N ILE A 25 2.13 47.59 19.15
CA ILE A 25 0.88 47.32 19.87
C ILE A 25 -0.29 47.08 18.91
N SER A 26 -0.45 47.92 17.89
CA SER A 26 -1.52 47.77 16.91
C SER A 26 -1.39 46.45 16.15
N PHE A 27 -0.16 46.07 15.85
CA PHE A 27 0.17 44.82 15.17
C PHE A 27 -0.15 43.58 16.02
N LEU A 28 0.28 43.56 17.29
CA LEU A 28 -0.05 42.45 18.19
C LEU A 28 -1.56 42.35 18.46
N LEU A 29 -2.26 43.49 18.50
CA LEU A 29 -3.72 43.51 18.59
C LEU A 29 -4.40 42.99 17.33
N ASP A 30 -3.81 43.18 16.15
CA ASP A 30 -4.35 42.67 14.89
C ASP A 30 -4.18 41.15 14.77
N ILE A 31 -3.03 40.61 15.20
CA ILE A 31 -2.85 39.15 15.34
C ILE A 31 -3.85 38.59 16.36
N GLN A 32 -4.05 39.29 17.49
CA GLN A 32 -4.99 38.84 18.52
C GLN A 32 -6.44 38.86 18.03
N ARG A 33 -6.83 39.85 17.22
CA ARG A 33 -8.18 40.00 16.69
C ARG A 33 -8.48 39.05 15.53
N ASN A 34 -7.46 38.70 14.74
CA ASN A 34 -7.64 37.88 13.56
C ASN A 34 -6.58 36.77 13.51
N PRO A 35 -6.67 35.75 14.39
CA PRO A 35 -5.68 34.69 14.49
C PRO A 35 -5.62 33.81 13.23
N ASP A 36 -6.73 33.72 12.49
CA ASP A 36 -6.84 32.89 11.27
C ASP A 36 -6.64 33.70 9.98
N GLY A 37 -6.33 35.00 10.10
CA GLY A 37 -6.01 35.83 8.95
C GLY A 37 -4.68 35.43 8.30
N PRO A 38 -4.51 35.59 6.97
CA PRO A 38 -3.23 35.41 6.32
C PRO A 38 -2.34 36.60 6.65
N HIS A 39 -1.72 36.59 7.82
CA HIS A 39 -0.78 37.62 8.24
C HIS A 39 0.57 37.29 7.61
N PRO A 40 1.06 38.07 6.63
CA PRO A 40 2.25 37.74 5.85
C PRO A 40 3.57 38.00 6.61
N ILE A 41 3.53 38.10 7.93
CA ILE A 41 4.61 38.68 8.71
C ILE A 41 5.32 37.57 9.48
N SER A 42 6.60 37.38 9.15
CA SER A 42 7.46 36.39 9.78
C SER A 42 7.79 36.79 11.22
N TRP A 43 8.02 35.79 12.07
CA TRP A 43 8.54 35.98 13.44
C TRP A 43 9.74 36.94 13.49
N ASP A 44 10.56 36.94 12.44
CA ASP A 44 11.75 37.79 12.33
C ASP A 44 11.43 39.29 12.29
N ALA A 45 10.27 39.69 11.77
CA ALA A 45 9.85 41.09 11.77
C ALA A 45 9.48 41.53 13.20
N ILE A 46 8.71 40.71 13.91
CA ILE A 46 8.31 40.98 15.30
C ILE A 46 9.53 41.01 16.21
N HIS A 47 10.42 40.04 16.08
CA HIS A 47 11.65 39.97 16.86
C HIS A 47 12.57 41.18 16.61
N ARG A 48 12.60 41.69 15.37
CA ARG A 48 13.33 42.92 15.04
C ARG A 48 12.74 44.14 15.74
N ASP A 49 11.42 44.26 15.79
CA ASP A 49 10.76 45.38 16.44
C ASP A 49 10.98 45.36 17.97
N PHE A 50 10.93 44.18 18.60
CA PHE A 50 11.27 44.04 20.02
C PHE A 50 12.74 44.36 20.31
N LYS A 51 13.66 44.00 19.42
CA LYS A 51 15.06 44.40 19.54
C LYS A 51 15.24 45.92 19.43
N GLN A 52 14.51 46.58 18.54
CA GLN A 52 14.51 48.05 18.44
C GLN A 52 13.89 48.74 19.67
N LEU A 53 12.86 48.13 20.29
CA LEU A 53 12.31 48.60 21.56
C LEU A 53 13.31 48.44 22.70
N GLN A 54 14.09 47.35 22.69
CA GLN A 54 15.15 47.11 23.66
C GLN A 54 16.30 48.11 23.52
N ASP A 55 16.77 48.36 22.29
CA ASP A 55 17.83 49.34 22.01
C ASP A 55 17.44 50.77 22.43
N ARG A 56 16.13 51.07 22.46
CA ARG A 56 15.59 52.37 22.91
C ARG A 56 15.26 52.42 24.41
N GLY A 57 15.54 51.35 25.16
CA GLY A 57 15.26 51.25 26.60
C GLY A 57 13.76 51.16 26.95
N LEU A 58 12.92 50.80 25.98
CA LEU A 58 11.46 50.67 26.16
C LEU A 58 11.03 49.24 26.46
N TRP A 59 11.90 48.27 26.16
CA TRP A 59 11.75 46.87 26.51
C TRP A 59 12.99 46.39 27.27
N GLU A 60 12.82 45.91 28.50
CA GLU A 60 13.93 45.50 29.36
C GLU A 60 14.20 43.99 29.18
N PRO A 61 15.46 43.56 28.98
CA PRO A 61 15.81 42.14 28.90
C PRO A 61 15.82 41.53 30.29
N THR A 62 14.63 41.26 30.81
CA THR A 62 14.43 40.47 32.01
C THR A 62 14.05 39.05 31.59
N ASP A 63 14.39 38.05 32.40
CA ASP A 63 14.08 36.65 32.12
C ASP A 63 12.56 36.46 31.87
N GLU A 64 11.71 37.19 32.60
CA GLU A 64 10.26 37.20 32.40
C GLU A 64 9.86 37.69 31.00
N ASN A 65 10.55 38.70 30.47
CA ASN A 65 10.25 39.25 29.14
C ASN A 65 10.77 38.34 28.02
N GLU A 66 11.87 37.60 28.25
CA GLU A 66 12.35 36.61 27.30
C GLU A 66 11.42 35.39 27.23
N GLU A 67 10.93 34.90 28.36
CA GLU A 67 9.92 33.83 28.42
C GLU A 67 8.62 34.24 27.69
N LEU A 68 8.20 35.50 27.81
CA LEU A 68 7.05 36.03 27.09
C LEU A 68 7.27 36.04 25.58
N LEU A 69 8.48 36.39 25.11
CA LEU A 69 8.83 36.36 23.69
C LEU A 69 8.88 34.93 23.14
N ASP A 70 9.42 33.98 23.88
CA ASP A 70 9.42 32.57 23.47
C ASP A 70 8.00 31.98 23.42
N ALA A 71 7.15 32.32 24.39
CA ALA A 71 5.73 31.95 24.36
C ALA A 71 5.01 32.55 23.13
N LEU A 72 5.36 33.77 22.73
CA LEU A 72 4.83 34.40 21.51
C LEU A 72 5.31 33.69 20.24
N ARG A 73 6.58 33.26 20.20
CA ARG A 73 7.14 32.47 19.09
C ARG A 73 6.43 31.14 18.91
N ILE A 74 6.22 30.41 20.00
CA ILE A 74 5.49 29.13 20.00
C ILE A 74 4.06 29.35 19.51
N TYR A 75 3.39 30.39 19.99
CA TYR A 75 2.04 30.74 19.56
C TYR A 75 1.96 31.02 18.05
N LEU A 76 2.90 31.80 17.50
CA LEU A 76 2.92 32.14 16.08
C LEU A 76 3.25 30.94 15.19
N ASN A 77 4.16 30.07 15.62
CA ASN A 77 4.47 28.83 14.90
C ASN A 77 3.28 27.85 14.91
N ALA A 78 2.57 27.75 16.04
CA ALA A 78 1.37 26.94 16.15
C ALA A 78 0.21 27.49 15.28
N THR A 79 0.15 28.81 15.11
CA THR A 79 -0.84 29.47 14.25
C THR A 79 -0.46 29.31 12.77
N SER A 80 0.81 29.48 12.41
CA SER A 80 1.33 29.27 11.05
C SER A 80 1.16 27.82 10.56
N ALA A 81 1.38 26.84 11.44
CA ALA A 81 1.13 25.43 11.12
C ALA A 81 -0.35 25.12 10.84
N LYS A 82 -1.28 25.89 11.42
CA LYS A 82 -2.72 25.78 11.12
C LYS A 82 -3.09 26.44 9.78
N THR A 83 -2.42 27.51 9.37
CA THR A 83 -2.71 28.19 8.10
C THR A 83 -2.07 27.51 6.88
N THR A 84 -0.98 26.75 7.03
CA THR A 84 -0.38 25.95 5.94
C THR A 84 -1.14 24.65 5.61
N GLY A 85 -2.23 24.35 6.32
CA GLY A 85 -3.05 23.16 6.08
C GLY A 85 -4.14 23.32 5.02
N ALA A 86 -4.37 24.51 4.46
CA ALA A 86 -5.50 24.75 3.56
C ALA A 86 -5.26 25.86 2.51
N THR A 87 -4.30 25.67 1.60
CA THR A 87 -4.39 26.25 0.23
C THR A 87 -3.38 25.59 -0.70
N GLN A 88 -3.85 24.67 -1.54
CA GLN A 88 -3.16 24.24 -2.75
C GLN A 88 -3.71 25.08 -3.91
N PRO A 89 -2.86 25.75 -4.71
CA PRO A 89 -3.04 25.62 -6.15
C PRO A 89 -1.71 25.53 -6.95
N HIS A 90 -1.76 24.68 -7.96
CA HIS A 90 -0.93 24.67 -9.18
C HIS A 90 0.58 24.42 -9.06
N SER A 91 0.91 23.12 -9.10
CA SER A 91 2.05 22.63 -9.87
C SER A 91 1.91 23.06 -11.34
N ARG A 92 2.84 23.89 -11.81
CA ARG A 92 3.19 23.99 -13.23
C ARG A 92 3.92 22.71 -13.61
N HIS A 93 3.30 21.95 -14.51
CA HIS A 93 3.99 20.94 -15.30
C HIS A 93 5.19 21.55 -16.02
N SER A 94 6.37 21.05 -15.70
CA SER A 94 7.48 21.04 -16.65
C SER A 94 7.07 20.17 -17.83
N MET A 95 7.10 20.76 -19.03
CA MET A 95 7.00 20.03 -20.28
C MET A 95 8.25 19.16 -20.44
N GLU A 96 8.14 17.90 -20.08
CA GLU A 96 8.94 16.85 -20.70
C GLU A 96 8.01 15.82 -21.32
N SER A 97 8.30 15.54 -22.59
CA SER A 97 7.48 14.86 -23.56
C SER A 97 7.21 13.41 -23.15
N GLY A 98 5.98 13.13 -22.70
CA GLY A 98 5.47 11.77 -22.51
C GLY A 98 4.05 11.72 -23.04
N ARG A 99 3.83 11.06 -24.18
CA ARG A 99 2.51 10.76 -24.76
C ARG A 99 1.59 10.20 -23.68
N GLY A 100 0.67 11.03 -23.19
CA GLY A 100 -0.30 10.67 -22.17
C GLY A 100 -1.37 9.73 -22.72
N SER A 101 -1.22 8.45 -22.42
CA SER A 101 -2.38 7.55 -22.31
C SER A 101 -3.15 7.96 -21.06
N SER A 102 -4.09 8.89 -21.21
CA SER A 102 -5.15 9.15 -20.24
C SER A 102 -6.14 7.98 -20.26
N GLY A 103 -5.65 6.80 -19.88
CA GLY A 103 -6.49 5.63 -19.68
C GLY A 103 -7.37 5.86 -18.46
N ASN A 104 -8.68 5.72 -18.64
CA ASN A 104 -9.67 5.71 -17.56
C ASN A 104 -9.18 4.76 -16.45
N LYS A 105 -8.73 5.33 -15.32
CA LYS A 105 -8.29 4.53 -14.17
C LYS A 105 -9.54 3.92 -13.54
N LEU A 106 -9.76 2.64 -13.76
CA LEU A 106 -10.70 1.84 -12.98
C LEU A 106 -10.18 1.79 -11.54
N LEU A 107 -10.69 2.66 -10.68
CA LEU A 107 -10.44 2.60 -9.25
C LEU A 107 -11.26 1.45 -8.67
N ILE A 108 -10.60 0.31 -8.44
CA ILE A 108 -11.21 -0.82 -7.73
C ILE A 108 -11.36 -0.39 -6.27
N ALA A 109 -12.61 -0.29 -5.80
CA ALA A 109 -12.90 -0.09 -4.38
C ALA A 109 -12.47 -1.35 -3.61
N VAL A 110 -11.43 -1.24 -2.80
CA VAL A 110 -10.89 -2.34 -1.98
C VAL A 110 -11.86 -2.63 -0.83
N PRO A 111 -12.10 -3.90 -0.42
CA PRO A 111 -13.03 -4.18 0.66
C PRO A 111 -12.48 -3.61 1.97
N SER A 112 -13.36 -3.18 2.87
CA SER A 112 -12.98 -2.64 4.18
C SER A 112 -12.07 -3.60 4.95
N THR A 113 -10.96 -3.07 5.47
CA THR A 113 -9.84 -3.80 6.12
C THR A 113 -10.20 -4.46 7.44
N GLN A 114 -11.41 -4.25 7.97
CA GLN A 114 -11.79 -4.70 9.32
C GLN A 114 -11.80 -6.24 9.50
N ALA A 115 -11.84 -7.02 8.42
CA ALA A 115 -11.88 -8.48 8.48
C ALA A 115 -10.52 -9.18 8.26
N VAL A 116 -9.46 -8.46 7.88
CA VAL A 116 -8.18 -9.07 7.48
C VAL A 116 -7.11 -8.79 8.54
N THR A 117 -6.64 -9.85 9.20
CA THR A 117 -5.68 -9.79 10.33
C THR A 117 -4.24 -9.46 9.93
N SER A 118 -3.92 -9.46 8.63
CA SER A 118 -2.55 -9.24 8.14
C SER A 118 -2.25 -7.75 7.98
N GLN A 119 -1.76 -7.10 9.04
CA GLN A 119 -1.24 -5.74 8.99
C GLN A 119 0.28 -5.76 8.78
N ILE A 120 0.78 -4.97 7.83
CA ILE A 120 2.23 -4.86 7.56
C ILE A 120 2.96 -4.16 8.72
N ILE A 121 2.31 -3.19 9.36
CA ILE A 121 2.78 -2.50 10.56
C ILE A 121 1.96 -3.02 11.73
N THR A 122 2.58 -3.82 12.59
CA THR A 122 1.93 -4.23 13.84
C THR A 122 1.88 -3.00 14.76
N ARG A 123 0.69 -2.61 15.24
CA ARG A 123 0.48 -1.46 16.16
C ARG A 123 1.32 -1.46 17.46
N ARG A 124 2.17 -2.46 17.67
CA ARG A 124 3.05 -2.59 18.84
C ARG A 124 4.35 -1.79 18.71
N ASP A 125 4.73 -1.34 17.51
CA ASP A 125 5.91 -0.51 17.37
C ASP A 125 5.62 0.95 17.77
N PRO A 126 6.47 1.60 18.58
CA PRO A 126 6.28 2.98 19.06
C PRO A 126 6.47 4.04 17.97
N LEU A 127 6.42 3.65 16.69
CA LEU A 127 6.61 4.53 15.55
C LEU A 127 5.36 5.40 15.37
N VAL A 128 5.51 6.69 15.63
CA VAL A 128 4.48 7.70 15.36
C VAL A 128 4.43 7.95 13.84
N LEU A 129 3.78 7.06 13.11
CA LEU A 129 3.45 7.26 11.71
C LEU A 129 2.11 8.00 11.60
N PRO A 130 1.94 8.93 10.64
CA PRO A 130 0.63 9.52 10.36
C PRO A 130 -0.40 8.42 10.05
N LEU A 131 -1.58 8.49 10.66
CA LEU A 131 -2.63 7.48 10.49
C LEU A 131 -3.01 7.28 9.02
N GLU A 132 -3.05 8.38 8.25
CA GLU A 132 -3.31 8.36 6.81
C GLU A 132 -2.29 7.52 6.04
N LEU A 133 -1.00 7.62 6.40
CA LEU A 133 0.05 6.82 5.77
C LEU A 133 -0.10 5.34 6.13
N VAL A 134 -0.46 5.03 7.38
CA VAL A 134 -0.71 3.65 7.81
C VAL A 134 -1.88 3.04 7.03
N ASP A 135 -2.96 3.80 6.82
CA ASP A 135 -4.12 3.34 6.05
C ASP A 135 -3.76 3.13 4.57
N VAL A 136 -2.98 4.03 3.98
CA VAL A 136 -2.47 3.90 2.61
C VAL A 136 -1.55 2.68 2.45
N LEU A 137 -0.63 2.45 3.39
CA LEU A 137 0.28 1.30 3.38
C LEU A 137 -0.48 -0.02 3.57
N ASN A 138 -1.45 -0.07 4.49
CA ASN A 138 -2.28 -1.24 4.71
C ASN A 138 -3.16 -1.56 3.49
N ASN A 139 -3.71 -0.54 2.83
CA ASN A 139 -4.49 -0.73 1.61
C ASN A 139 -3.62 -1.26 0.45
N ALA A 140 -2.40 -0.73 0.31
CA ALA A 140 -1.45 -1.21 -0.70
C ALA A 140 -1.00 -2.64 -0.42
N TYR A 141 -0.75 -3.00 0.84
CA TYR A 141 -0.44 -4.36 1.25
C TYR A 141 -1.62 -5.33 1.05
N LEU A 142 -2.86 -4.88 1.29
CA LEU A 142 -4.04 -5.68 1.00
C LEU A 142 -4.17 -5.96 -0.51
N LEU A 143 -3.92 -4.96 -1.35
CA LEU A 143 -3.85 -5.12 -2.81
C LEU A 143 -2.74 -6.09 -3.23
N HIS A 144 -1.56 -6.00 -2.60
CA HIS A 144 -0.45 -6.93 -2.78
C HIS A 144 -0.89 -8.38 -2.50
N LEU A 145 -1.50 -8.62 -1.33
CA LEU A 145 -1.99 -9.93 -0.94
C LEU A 145 -3.11 -10.44 -1.85
N LEU A 146 -4.03 -9.58 -2.29
CA LEU A 146 -5.07 -9.97 -3.24
C LEU A 146 -4.50 -10.36 -4.61
N ALA A 147 -3.39 -9.75 -5.02
CA ALA A 147 -2.72 -10.06 -6.27
C ALA A 147 -1.91 -11.37 -6.21
N ASN A 148 -1.16 -11.58 -5.12
CA ASN A 148 -0.27 -12.73 -4.96
C ASN A 148 -0.96 -13.96 -4.34
N ASP A 149 -1.65 -13.78 -3.21
CA ASP A 149 -2.21 -14.84 -2.39
C ASP A 149 -3.69 -14.57 -2.04
N SER A 150 -4.55 -14.51 -3.06
CA SER A 150 -5.98 -14.21 -2.86
C SER A 150 -6.69 -15.17 -1.90
N SER A 151 -6.21 -16.41 -1.77
CA SER A 151 -6.75 -17.42 -0.86
C SER A 151 -6.49 -17.13 0.62
N GLN A 152 -5.48 -16.32 0.94
CA GLN A 152 -5.17 -15.91 2.32
C GLN A 152 -6.12 -14.81 2.81
N VAL A 153 -6.55 -13.94 1.91
CA VAL A 153 -7.40 -12.78 2.21
C VAL A 153 -8.88 -13.13 2.09
N LEU A 154 -9.24 -13.90 1.07
CA LEU A 154 -10.63 -14.24 0.79
C LEU A 154 -11.08 -15.42 1.68
N PRO A 155 -12.28 -15.35 2.28
CA PRO A 155 -12.85 -16.50 2.98
C PRO A 155 -12.92 -17.71 2.05
N PRO A 156 -12.69 -18.94 2.57
CA PRO A 156 -12.68 -20.15 1.75
C PRO A 156 -14.00 -20.29 0.97
N GLY A 157 -13.89 -20.55 -0.33
CA GLY A 157 -15.04 -20.68 -1.24
C GLY A 157 -15.61 -19.37 -1.78
N LYS A 158 -15.08 -18.19 -1.39
CA LYS A 158 -15.44 -16.91 -2.01
C LYS A 158 -14.46 -16.56 -3.12
N SER A 159 -15.00 -16.18 -4.28
CA SER A 159 -14.21 -15.63 -5.39
C SER A 159 -13.90 -14.16 -5.19
N LEU A 160 -12.85 -13.67 -5.86
CA LEU A 160 -12.47 -12.26 -5.86
C LEU A 160 -13.63 -11.35 -6.33
N LEU A 161 -14.38 -11.80 -7.34
CA LEU A 161 -15.58 -11.13 -7.85
C LEU A 161 -16.68 -10.98 -6.78
N SER A 162 -16.86 -12.00 -5.95
CA SER A 162 -17.86 -11.97 -4.87
C SER A 162 -17.47 -11.01 -3.75
N ALA A 163 -16.18 -10.90 -3.45
CA ALA A 163 -15.68 -9.93 -2.47
C ALA A 163 -15.78 -8.50 -2.99
N MET A 164 -15.52 -8.27 -4.28
CA MET A 164 -15.53 -6.92 -4.87
C MET A 164 -16.93 -6.40 -5.17
N SER A 165 -17.88 -7.27 -5.53
CA SER A 165 -19.26 -6.87 -5.81
C SER A 165 -20.07 -6.48 -4.56
N ARG A 166 -19.59 -6.79 -3.35
CA ARG A 166 -20.31 -6.54 -2.09
C ARG A 166 -19.96 -5.23 -1.39
N SER A 167 -19.03 -4.44 -1.91
CA SER A 167 -18.31 -3.45 -1.11
C SER A 167 -19.10 -2.20 -0.68
N ARG A 168 -20.35 -1.97 -1.13
CA ARG A 168 -21.02 -0.67 -0.87
C ARG A 168 -22.46 -0.68 -0.41
N SER A 169 -23.23 -1.76 -0.57
CA SER A 169 -24.68 -1.73 -0.31
C SER A 169 -25.10 -2.06 1.13
N SER A 170 -24.17 -2.42 2.03
CA SER A 170 -24.53 -3.07 3.31
C SER A 170 -24.22 -2.30 4.59
N ASP A 171 -23.49 -1.18 4.56
CA ASP A 171 -23.12 -0.47 5.80
C ASP A 171 -24.11 0.64 6.21
N GLU A 172 -25.13 0.90 5.40
CA GLU A 172 -26.19 1.88 5.66
C GLU A 172 -27.07 1.56 6.89
N ASP A 173 -27.12 0.31 7.35
CA ASP A 173 -27.98 -0.13 8.46
C ASP A 173 -27.33 -0.04 9.85
N THR A 174 -26.07 0.41 9.94
CA THR A 174 -25.45 0.68 11.25
C THR A 174 -25.77 2.10 11.70
N LYS A 175 -26.25 2.21 12.95
CA LYS A 175 -26.73 3.43 13.63
C LYS A 175 -25.97 4.70 13.18
N PRO A 176 -26.68 5.82 12.90
CA PRO A 176 -26.05 7.03 12.38
C PRO A 176 -24.92 7.48 13.32
N THR A 177 -23.70 7.31 12.84
CA THR A 177 -22.51 7.79 13.53
C THR A 177 -22.57 9.31 13.64
N LEU A 178 -21.94 9.87 14.68
CA LEU A 178 -21.85 11.32 14.83
C LEU A 178 -21.32 12.00 13.55
N HIS A 179 -20.40 11.32 12.85
CA HIS A 179 -19.86 11.77 11.57
C HIS A 179 -20.94 11.99 10.52
N ARG A 180 -21.87 11.04 10.32
CA ARG A 180 -22.97 11.15 9.36
C ARG A 180 -23.90 12.33 9.69
N LYS A 181 -24.18 12.58 10.97
CA LYS A 181 -24.99 13.74 11.39
C LYS A 181 -24.30 15.07 11.12
N VAL A 182 -22.98 15.14 11.36
CA VAL A 182 -22.20 16.35 11.06
C VAL A 182 -22.15 16.57 9.55
N GLU A 183 -21.94 15.52 8.77
CA GLU A 183 -21.97 15.55 7.31
C GLU A 183 -23.33 16.03 6.79
N ASP A 184 -24.44 15.51 7.31
CA ASP A 184 -25.80 15.95 6.95
C ASP A 184 -26.04 17.44 7.24
N ILE A 185 -25.55 17.94 8.39
CA ILE A 185 -25.66 19.36 8.76
C ILE A 185 -24.80 20.22 7.82
N VAL A 186 -23.58 19.80 7.52
CA VAL A 186 -22.66 20.52 6.62
C VAL A 186 -23.20 20.53 5.20
N HIS A 187 -23.68 19.40 4.68
CA HIS A 187 -24.31 19.29 3.38
C HIS A 187 -25.55 20.19 3.29
N LYS A 188 -26.41 20.18 4.31
CA LYS A 188 -27.58 21.06 4.36
C LYS A 188 -27.16 22.54 4.35
N ALA A 189 -26.21 22.93 5.18
CA ALA A 189 -25.71 24.31 5.23
C ALA A 189 -25.12 24.75 3.88
N PHE A 190 -24.36 23.88 3.21
CA PHE A 190 -23.79 24.14 1.89
C PHE A 190 -24.88 24.38 0.83
N TRP A 191 -25.95 23.58 0.82
CA TRP A 191 -27.05 23.74 -0.15
C TRP A 191 -27.92 24.96 0.18
N ASP A 192 -28.18 25.23 1.45
CA ASP A 192 -28.89 26.44 1.89
C ASP A 192 -28.11 27.71 1.50
N GLU A 193 -26.78 27.69 1.65
CA GLU A 193 -25.89 28.76 1.17
C GLU A 193 -25.89 28.86 -0.36
N ALA A 194 -25.87 27.74 -1.08
CA ALA A 194 -25.96 27.72 -2.55
C ALA A 194 -27.23 28.43 -3.02
N VAL A 195 -28.38 28.06 -2.46
CA VAL A 195 -29.67 28.66 -2.80
C VAL A 195 -29.67 30.14 -2.47
N LYS A 196 -29.12 30.55 -1.31
CA LYS A 196 -29.03 31.96 -0.91
C LYS A 196 -28.19 32.78 -1.88
N MET A 197 -27.01 32.30 -2.28
CA MET A 197 -26.12 32.99 -3.22
C MET A 197 -26.69 33.03 -4.64
N LEU A 198 -27.33 31.96 -5.10
CA LEU A 198 -27.98 31.91 -6.42
C LEU A 198 -29.25 32.76 -6.47
N SER A 199 -29.93 32.96 -5.34
CA SER A 199 -31.12 33.82 -5.25
C SER A 199 -30.80 35.31 -5.31
N ASN A 200 -29.54 35.71 -5.15
CA ASN A 200 -29.11 37.10 -5.28
C ASN A 200 -29.25 37.54 -6.75
N PRO A 201 -29.94 38.67 -7.07
CA PRO A 201 -30.07 39.16 -8.44
C PRO A 201 -28.75 39.57 -9.09
N GLU A 202 -27.66 39.70 -8.33
CA GLU A 202 -26.35 40.09 -8.85
C GLU A 202 -25.67 38.93 -9.63
N PRO A 203 -25.38 39.09 -10.94
CA PRO A 203 -24.79 38.01 -11.74
C PRO A 203 -23.39 37.58 -11.27
N SER A 204 -22.61 38.49 -10.68
CA SER A 204 -21.26 38.21 -10.15
C SER A 204 -21.30 37.14 -9.04
N SER A 205 -22.27 37.25 -8.13
CA SER A 205 -22.53 36.32 -7.03
C SER A 205 -23.09 34.98 -7.55
N GLN A 206 -23.94 35.02 -8.57
CA GLN A 206 -24.49 33.80 -9.18
C GLN A 206 -23.42 33.02 -9.94
N LEU A 207 -22.61 33.70 -10.75
CA LEU A 207 -21.57 33.09 -11.58
C LEU A 207 -20.45 32.45 -10.74
N SER A 208 -20.05 33.08 -9.63
CA SER A 208 -19.03 32.52 -8.74
C SER A 208 -19.51 31.21 -8.11
N ARG A 209 -20.76 31.15 -7.65
CA ARG A 209 -21.35 29.92 -7.08
C ARG A 209 -21.59 28.85 -8.14
N LEU A 210 -22.11 29.22 -9.32
CA LEU A 210 -22.31 28.29 -10.44
C LEU A 210 -20.99 27.66 -10.90
N LYS A 211 -19.90 28.42 -10.93
CA LYS A 211 -18.57 27.91 -11.28
C LYS A 211 -18.12 26.79 -10.32
N LEU A 212 -18.37 26.94 -9.02
CA LEU A 212 -18.06 25.89 -8.04
C LEU A 212 -18.91 24.63 -8.29
N LEU A 213 -20.23 24.81 -8.45
CA LEU A 213 -21.14 23.69 -8.75
C LEU A 213 -20.79 22.97 -10.05
N TYR A 214 -20.31 23.70 -11.08
CA TYR A 214 -19.86 23.10 -12.34
C TYR A 214 -18.55 22.34 -12.17
N GLY A 215 -17.66 22.82 -11.29
CA GLY A 215 -16.47 22.08 -10.88
C GLY A 215 -16.84 20.75 -10.21
N ASP A 216 -17.81 20.78 -9.28
CA ASP A 216 -18.30 19.58 -8.61
C ASP A 216 -18.95 18.60 -9.60
N LEU A 217 -19.78 19.10 -10.53
CA LEU A 217 -20.36 18.31 -11.61
C LEU A 217 -19.29 17.74 -12.54
N HIS A 218 -18.26 18.50 -12.89
CA HIS A 218 -17.17 18.03 -13.73
C HIS A 218 -16.44 16.85 -13.05
N ILE A 219 -16.11 16.97 -11.77
CA ILE A 219 -15.46 15.91 -11.00
C ILE A 219 -16.37 14.67 -10.93
N ALA A 220 -17.65 14.87 -10.65
CA ALA A 220 -18.60 13.78 -10.50
C ALA A 220 -18.89 13.05 -11.82
N LEU A 221 -18.96 13.76 -12.94
CA LEU A 221 -19.31 13.23 -14.26
C LEU A 221 -18.09 12.73 -15.07
N SER A 222 -16.88 13.19 -14.75
CA SER A 222 -15.64 12.76 -15.42
C SER A 222 -15.43 11.24 -15.48
N PRO A 223 -15.69 10.43 -14.44
CA PRO A 223 -15.55 8.97 -14.54
C PRO A 223 -16.65 8.31 -15.36
N LEU A 224 -17.81 8.98 -15.51
CA LEU A 224 -18.92 8.45 -16.29
C LEU A 224 -18.71 8.76 -17.77
N LEU A 225 -18.37 9.99 -18.12
CA LEU A 225 -18.28 10.51 -19.49
C LEU A 225 -16.89 10.30 -20.14
N PRO A 226 -16.81 10.04 -21.47
CA PRO A 226 -15.52 10.04 -22.17
C PRO A 226 -14.79 11.37 -21.98
N PRO A 227 -13.45 11.39 -21.90
CA PRO A 227 -12.68 12.60 -21.58
C PRO A 227 -12.83 13.74 -22.60
N LYS A 228 -13.31 13.44 -23.82
CA LYS A 228 -13.58 14.43 -24.89
C LYS A 228 -15.07 14.70 -25.10
N HIS A 229 -15.92 14.31 -24.15
CA HIS A 229 -17.36 14.52 -24.27
C HIS A 229 -17.70 16.03 -24.22
N PRO A 230 -18.59 16.54 -25.09
CA PRO A 230 -18.94 17.97 -25.14
C PRO A 230 -19.32 18.56 -23.78
N VAL A 231 -20.12 17.84 -22.99
CA VAL A 231 -20.51 18.25 -21.62
C VAL A 231 -19.30 18.50 -20.71
N LEU A 232 -18.28 17.63 -20.72
CA LEU A 232 -17.09 17.85 -19.87
C LEU A 232 -16.30 19.07 -20.35
N VAL A 233 -16.20 19.26 -21.67
CA VAL A 233 -15.56 20.45 -22.26
C VAL A 233 -16.30 21.72 -21.85
N THR A 234 -17.64 21.72 -21.91
CA THR A 234 -18.48 22.85 -21.47
C THR A 234 -18.40 23.12 -19.97
N LEU A 235 -18.30 22.08 -19.13
CA LEU A 235 -18.12 22.26 -17.68
C LEU A 235 -16.72 22.78 -17.32
N SER A 236 -15.71 22.44 -18.12
CA SER A 236 -14.33 22.91 -17.93
C SER A 236 -14.07 24.31 -18.49
N SER A 237 -14.94 24.83 -19.36
CA SER A 237 -14.78 26.13 -19.98
C SER A 237 -15.27 27.26 -19.07
N PRO A 238 -14.67 28.47 -19.16
CA PRO A 238 -15.16 29.60 -18.37
C PRO A 238 -16.60 29.94 -18.79
N LEU A 239 -17.47 30.14 -17.79
CA LEU A 239 -18.85 30.56 -18.01
C LEU A 239 -18.88 31.84 -18.85
N SER A 240 -19.61 31.80 -19.98
CA SER A 240 -19.84 32.98 -20.81
C SER A 240 -20.49 34.10 -19.98
N PRO A 241 -20.08 35.36 -20.16
CA PRO A 241 -20.75 36.48 -19.50
C PRO A 241 -22.18 36.61 -20.06
N THR A 242 -23.17 36.09 -19.33
CA THR A 242 -24.58 36.18 -19.70
C THR A 242 -25.31 37.11 -18.74
N SER A 243 -26.33 37.81 -19.26
CA SER A 243 -27.20 38.68 -18.46
C SER A 243 -28.17 37.90 -17.55
N SER A 244 -28.31 36.58 -17.79
CA SER A 244 -29.21 35.67 -17.07
C SER A 244 -28.52 34.31 -16.82
N PRO A 245 -27.57 34.23 -15.87
CA PRO A 245 -26.74 33.03 -15.68
C PRO A 245 -27.54 31.80 -15.23
N LEU A 246 -28.65 31.98 -14.51
CA LEU A 246 -29.53 30.88 -14.10
C LEU A 246 -30.27 30.25 -15.29
N ASP A 247 -30.76 31.06 -16.24
CA ASP A 247 -31.44 30.54 -17.43
C ASP A 247 -30.44 29.77 -18.33
N SER A 248 -29.20 30.27 -18.45
CA SER A 248 -28.12 29.53 -19.12
C SER A 248 -27.78 28.22 -18.39
N ALA A 249 -27.77 28.23 -17.05
CA ALA A 249 -27.51 27.04 -16.26
C ALA A 249 -28.59 25.97 -16.44
N VAL A 250 -29.87 26.35 -16.52
CA VAL A 250 -30.96 25.42 -16.84
C VAL A 250 -30.73 24.74 -18.18
N MET A 251 -30.31 25.48 -19.21
CA MET A 251 -30.01 24.89 -20.53
C MET A 251 -28.83 23.90 -20.47
N HIS A 252 -27.76 24.24 -19.75
CA HIS A 252 -26.61 23.33 -19.58
C HIS A 252 -27.00 22.07 -18.79
N LEU A 253 -27.83 22.21 -17.75
CA LEU A 253 -28.33 21.07 -16.98
C LEU A 253 -29.22 20.15 -17.80
N ARG A 254 -30.02 20.69 -18.74
CA ARG A 254 -30.78 19.87 -19.69
C ARG A 254 -29.85 19.06 -20.59
N GLU A 255 -28.78 19.66 -21.12
CA GLU A 255 -27.79 18.95 -21.94
C GLU A 255 -27.05 17.86 -21.15
N ILE A 256 -26.70 18.15 -19.89
CA ILE A 256 -26.11 17.17 -18.97
C ILE A 256 -27.07 15.99 -18.74
N LEU A 257 -28.33 16.27 -18.40
CA LEU A 257 -29.33 15.23 -18.15
C LEU A 257 -29.64 14.41 -19.41
N ALA A 258 -29.71 15.03 -20.59
CA ALA A 258 -29.86 14.31 -21.86
C ALA A 258 -28.67 13.38 -22.13
N SER A 259 -27.45 13.86 -21.88
CA SER A 259 -26.23 13.05 -22.03
C SER A 259 -26.16 11.90 -21.02
N LEU A 260 -26.68 12.11 -19.81
CA LEU A 260 -26.82 11.06 -18.79
C LEU A 260 -27.90 10.05 -19.18
N HIS A 261 -29.03 10.51 -19.72
CA HIS A 261 -30.13 9.68 -20.19
C HIS A 261 -29.69 8.69 -21.28
N GLU A 262 -28.85 9.13 -22.22
CA GLU A 262 -28.33 8.24 -23.27
C GLU A 262 -27.44 7.11 -22.76
N ARG A 263 -26.95 7.20 -21.51
CA ARG A 263 -25.92 6.31 -20.97
C ARG A 263 -26.29 5.62 -19.67
N CYS A 264 -27.38 6.04 -19.03
CA CYS A 264 -27.91 5.37 -17.85
C CYS A 264 -28.55 4.03 -18.21
N ALA A 265 -28.69 3.19 -17.19
CA ALA A 265 -29.50 1.98 -17.32
C ALA A 265 -30.99 2.37 -17.40
N PRO A 266 -31.83 1.65 -18.18
CA PRO A 266 -33.24 1.98 -18.34
C PRO A 266 -34.06 2.08 -17.05
N VAL A 267 -33.56 1.49 -15.96
CA VAL A 267 -34.20 1.56 -14.63
C VAL A 267 -34.14 2.97 -14.03
N ARG A 268 -33.23 3.84 -14.50
CA ARG A 268 -32.98 5.21 -14.00
C ARG A 268 -33.62 6.29 -14.87
N ASP A 269 -34.01 5.97 -16.09
CA ASP A 269 -34.72 6.86 -17.02
C ASP A 269 -35.88 7.63 -16.35
N PRO A 270 -36.78 7.02 -15.53
CA PRO A 270 -37.87 7.78 -14.92
C PRO A 270 -37.39 8.88 -13.95
N GLU A 271 -36.26 8.68 -13.26
CA GLU A 271 -35.70 9.70 -12.37
C GLU A 271 -35.17 10.90 -13.19
N ILE A 272 -34.51 10.63 -14.32
CA ILE A 272 -33.99 11.67 -15.22
C ILE A 272 -35.12 12.42 -15.91
N GLU A 273 -36.16 11.71 -16.37
CA GLU A 273 -37.34 12.33 -16.99
C GLU A 273 -38.07 13.28 -16.04
N VAL A 274 -38.14 12.97 -14.74
CA VAL A 274 -38.71 13.86 -13.73
C VAL A 274 -37.89 15.15 -13.61
N LEU A 275 -36.56 15.06 -13.60
CA LEU A 275 -35.68 16.23 -13.56
C LEU A 275 -35.76 17.06 -14.85
N LEU A 276 -35.76 16.42 -16.02
CA LEU A 276 -35.91 17.09 -17.32
C LEU A 276 -37.25 17.84 -17.39
N ARG A 277 -38.35 17.19 -16.99
CA ARG A 277 -39.69 17.82 -16.95
C ARG A 277 -39.74 19.01 -16.00
N ALA A 278 -39.07 18.93 -14.84
CA ALA A 278 -38.97 20.04 -13.89
C ALA A 278 -38.17 21.22 -14.47
N LEU A 279 -37.14 20.96 -15.28
CA LEU A 279 -36.40 22.00 -16.01
C LEU A 279 -37.21 22.58 -17.18
N ASP A 280 -38.06 21.80 -17.84
CA ASP A 280 -38.86 22.21 -19.00
C ASP A 280 -40.01 23.16 -18.66
N ASP A 281 -40.60 23.02 -17.47
CA ASP A 281 -41.66 23.90 -16.96
C ASP A 281 -41.20 24.75 -15.75
N PRO A 282 -40.32 25.75 -15.97
CA PRO A 282 -39.79 26.57 -14.88
C PRO A 282 -40.88 27.47 -14.26
N PRO A 283 -40.84 27.72 -12.94
CA PRO A 283 -41.90 28.44 -12.23
C PRO A 283 -42.15 29.85 -12.77
N VAL A 284 -43.40 30.11 -13.17
CA VAL A 284 -43.81 31.31 -13.92
C VAL A 284 -44.34 32.41 -12.96
N ARG A 285 -43.67 33.59 -12.97
CA ARG A 285 -44.19 34.96 -12.72
C ARG A 285 -44.12 35.69 -11.36
N SER A 286 -43.99 35.11 -10.16
CA SER A 286 -44.00 35.95 -8.92
C SER A 286 -42.84 35.76 -7.93
N SER A 287 -42.15 34.61 -7.96
CA SER A 287 -40.94 34.35 -7.16
C SER A 287 -39.82 33.75 -8.03
N ARG A 288 -39.65 34.29 -9.24
CA ARG A 288 -38.88 33.66 -10.34
C ARG A 288 -37.44 33.32 -9.94
N LEU A 289 -36.69 34.25 -9.33
CA LEU A 289 -35.26 34.03 -9.04
C LEU A 289 -35.02 32.99 -7.95
N VAL A 290 -35.73 33.07 -6.82
CA VAL A 290 -35.55 32.13 -5.69
C VAL A 290 -36.01 30.72 -6.09
N ALA A 291 -37.13 30.63 -6.80
CA ALA A 291 -37.66 29.34 -7.24
C ALA A 291 -36.74 28.70 -8.32
N LEU A 292 -36.18 29.50 -9.23
CA LEU A 292 -35.20 29.04 -10.22
C LEU A 292 -33.87 28.64 -9.58
N ALA A 293 -33.38 29.41 -8.59
CA ALA A 293 -32.19 29.08 -7.82
C ALA A 293 -32.33 27.74 -7.07
N ARG A 294 -33.48 27.49 -6.44
CA ARG A 294 -33.80 26.19 -5.84
C ARG A 294 -33.85 25.09 -6.88
N LEU A 295 -34.58 25.29 -7.98
CA LEU A 295 -34.65 24.31 -9.06
C LEU A 295 -33.25 23.91 -9.59
N VAL A 296 -32.38 24.88 -9.85
CA VAL A 296 -30.99 24.64 -10.30
C VAL A 296 -30.22 23.87 -9.23
N SER A 297 -30.28 24.31 -7.97
CA SER A 297 -29.58 23.65 -6.85
C SER A 297 -30.06 22.20 -6.64
N ASP A 298 -31.37 21.98 -6.60
CA ASP A 298 -31.99 20.66 -6.43
C ASP A 298 -31.65 19.73 -7.60
N THR A 299 -31.61 20.26 -8.83
CA THR A 299 -31.20 19.51 -10.01
C THR A 299 -29.73 19.12 -9.95
N VAL A 300 -28.83 20.05 -9.60
CA VAL A 300 -27.39 19.75 -9.42
C VAL A 300 -27.20 18.68 -8.34
N GLN A 301 -27.86 18.84 -7.19
CA GLN A 301 -27.82 17.86 -6.10
C GLN A 301 -28.30 16.48 -6.57
N SER A 302 -29.38 16.43 -7.34
CA SER A 302 -29.93 15.18 -7.89
C SER A 302 -29.00 14.56 -8.93
N VAL A 303 -28.37 15.37 -9.79
CA VAL A 303 -27.35 14.89 -10.75
C VAL A 303 -26.14 14.32 -10.02
N LEU A 304 -25.66 14.96 -8.95
CA LEU A 304 -24.55 14.44 -8.14
C LEU A 304 -24.93 13.09 -7.50
N LYS A 305 -26.12 12.98 -6.88
CA LYS A 305 -26.63 11.72 -6.32
C LYS A 305 -26.77 10.64 -7.39
N LEU A 306 -27.37 10.96 -8.52
CA LEU A 306 -27.55 10.06 -9.65
C LEU A 306 -26.18 9.61 -10.19
N SER A 307 -25.19 10.50 -10.26
CA SER A 307 -23.85 10.16 -10.73
C SER A 307 -23.17 9.12 -9.83
N GLU A 308 -23.35 9.20 -8.51
CA GLU A 308 -22.81 8.17 -7.60
C GLU A 308 -23.49 6.82 -7.80
N VAL A 309 -24.82 6.81 -7.98
CA VAL A 309 -25.57 5.60 -8.31
C VAL A 309 -25.13 5.03 -9.67
N MET A 310 -24.94 5.88 -10.68
CA MET A 310 -24.46 5.44 -12.00
C MET A 310 -23.02 4.93 -11.96
N LYS A 311 -22.14 5.49 -11.11
CA LYS A 311 -20.79 4.96 -10.89
C LYS A 311 -20.86 3.57 -10.27
N GLU A 312 -21.80 3.35 -9.36
CA GLU A 312 -22.04 2.03 -8.76
C GLU A 312 -22.65 1.04 -9.77
N ASP A 313 -23.64 1.45 -10.56
CA ASP A 313 -24.20 0.62 -11.63
C ASP A 313 -23.11 0.27 -12.66
N LEU A 314 -22.24 1.22 -13.00
CA LEU A 314 -21.10 1.00 -13.90
C LEU A 314 -20.05 0.08 -13.27
N SER A 315 -19.70 0.26 -11.99
CA SER A 315 -18.74 -0.60 -11.29
C SER A 315 -19.27 -2.04 -11.22
N GLN A 316 -20.55 -2.21 -10.88
CA GLN A 316 -21.23 -3.51 -10.85
C GLN A 316 -21.34 -4.14 -12.24
N PHE A 317 -21.63 -3.35 -13.28
CA PHE A 317 -21.66 -3.83 -14.66
C PHE A 317 -20.26 -4.29 -15.11
N VAL A 318 -19.25 -3.46 -14.89
CA VAL A 318 -17.86 -3.78 -15.26
C VAL A 318 -17.41 -5.03 -14.51
N LEU A 319 -17.56 -5.08 -13.19
CA LEU A 319 -17.23 -6.26 -12.37
C LEU A 319 -18.04 -7.50 -12.79
N GLY A 320 -19.33 -7.36 -13.08
CA GLY A 320 -20.18 -8.46 -13.53
C GLY A 320 -19.87 -8.97 -14.94
N SER A 321 -19.19 -8.16 -15.76
CA SER A 321 -18.75 -8.52 -17.12
C SER A 321 -17.36 -9.14 -17.16
N MET A 322 -16.53 -8.90 -16.14
CA MET A 322 -15.16 -9.39 -16.04
C MET A 322 -15.11 -10.85 -15.60
N THR A 323 -14.19 -11.63 -16.19
CA THR A 323 -13.82 -12.93 -15.63
C THR A 323 -12.96 -12.75 -14.37
N GLU A 324 -12.86 -13.78 -13.55
CA GLU A 324 -12.01 -13.73 -12.34
C GLU A 324 -10.52 -13.52 -12.69
N GLU A 325 -10.06 -14.09 -13.80
CA GLU A 325 -8.70 -13.88 -14.33
C GLU A 325 -8.48 -12.43 -14.77
N GLN A 326 -9.45 -11.84 -15.46
CA GLN A 326 -9.39 -10.42 -15.87
C GLN A 326 -9.37 -9.51 -14.65
N LEU A 327 -10.25 -9.74 -13.68
CA LEU A 327 -10.27 -8.98 -12.44
C LEU A 327 -8.94 -9.11 -11.70
N ARG A 328 -8.37 -10.31 -11.65
CA ARG A 328 -7.08 -10.54 -11.00
C ARG A 328 -5.92 -9.84 -11.71
N SER A 329 -5.92 -9.80 -13.05
CA SER A 329 -4.97 -8.99 -13.83
C SER A 329 -5.11 -7.50 -13.47
N VAL A 330 -6.33 -6.97 -13.42
CA VAL A 330 -6.55 -5.55 -13.07
C VAL A 330 -6.10 -5.26 -11.64
N VAL A 331 -6.44 -6.13 -10.67
CA VAL A 331 -5.96 -6.02 -9.28
C VAL A 331 -4.44 -6.09 -9.21
N THR A 332 -3.81 -6.99 -9.95
CA THR A 332 -2.35 -7.12 -10.03
C THR A 332 -1.71 -5.85 -10.56
N LYS A 333 -2.23 -5.30 -11.67
CA LYS A 333 -1.73 -4.04 -12.26
C LYS A 333 -1.90 -2.87 -11.30
N GLN A 334 -3.03 -2.80 -10.61
CA GLN A 334 -3.31 -1.77 -9.61
C GLN A 334 -2.40 -1.89 -8.40
N ALA A 335 -2.18 -3.10 -7.87
CA ALA A 335 -1.27 -3.39 -6.77
C ALA A 335 0.15 -2.95 -7.12
N LYS A 336 0.69 -3.41 -8.26
CA LYS A 336 2.02 -3.02 -8.77
C LYS A 336 2.20 -1.51 -8.86
N ARG A 337 1.20 -0.80 -9.42
CA ARG A 337 1.22 0.65 -9.54
C ARG A 337 1.22 1.34 -8.17
N THR A 338 0.34 0.90 -7.29
CA THR A 338 0.12 1.50 -5.96
C THR A 338 1.35 1.29 -5.08
N GLU A 339 1.92 0.09 -5.07
CA GLU A 339 3.17 -0.22 -4.35
C GLU A 339 4.32 0.67 -4.83
N ARG A 340 4.49 0.80 -6.15
CA ARG A 340 5.55 1.63 -6.73
C ARG A 340 5.38 3.10 -6.35
N GLU A 341 4.16 3.62 -6.46
CA GLU A 341 3.82 5.02 -6.15
C GLU A 341 4.11 5.34 -4.68
N ILE A 342 3.62 4.50 -3.76
CA ILE A 342 3.81 4.69 -2.31
C ILE A 342 5.28 4.52 -1.92
N THR A 343 5.97 3.51 -2.45
CA THR A 343 7.39 3.29 -2.14
C THR A 343 8.24 4.49 -2.61
N LEU A 344 7.94 5.04 -3.79
CA LEU A 344 8.61 6.24 -4.30
C LEU A 344 8.30 7.48 -3.46
N ASP A 345 7.08 7.63 -2.98
CA ASP A 345 6.67 8.76 -2.13
C ASP A 345 7.36 8.71 -0.76
N VAL A 346 7.39 7.54 -0.13
CA VAL A 346 7.95 7.35 1.22
C VAL A 346 9.48 7.41 1.24
N TRP A 347 10.18 6.71 0.33
CA TRP A 347 11.66 6.65 0.37
C TRP A 347 12.35 7.67 -0.54
N ARG A 348 11.67 8.24 -1.53
CA ARG A 348 12.25 8.98 -2.67
C ARG A 348 13.15 8.10 -3.55
N ARG A 349 13.25 8.46 -4.83
CA ARG A 349 14.00 7.68 -5.82
C ARG A 349 15.49 7.55 -5.47
N ASP A 350 16.13 8.62 -5.03
CA ASP A 350 17.59 8.64 -4.82
C ASP A 350 18.03 7.75 -3.66
N ARG A 351 17.30 7.80 -2.53
CA ARG A 351 17.61 6.96 -1.36
C ARG A 351 17.34 5.50 -1.65
N MET A 352 16.32 5.18 -2.45
CA MET A 352 16.04 3.83 -2.87
C MET A 352 17.16 3.27 -3.76
N ALA A 353 17.67 4.05 -4.72
CA ALA A 353 18.81 3.65 -5.55
C ALA A 353 20.07 3.44 -4.69
N GLN A 354 20.35 4.35 -3.75
CA GLN A 354 21.47 4.21 -2.82
C GLN A 354 21.33 2.97 -1.92
N ALA A 355 20.15 2.73 -1.35
CA ALA A 355 19.87 1.56 -0.53
C ALA A 355 20.05 0.26 -1.34
N TRP A 356 19.56 0.23 -2.58
CA TRP A 356 19.72 -0.89 -3.50
C TRP A 356 21.19 -1.20 -3.78
N SER A 357 21.96 -0.20 -4.25
CA SER A 357 23.36 -0.42 -4.61
C SER A 357 24.26 -0.72 -3.41
N SER A 358 24.00 -0.12 -2.24
CA SER A 358 24.72 -0.46 -1.01
C SER A 358 24.44 -1.89 -0.55
N TRP A 359 23.19 -2.34 -0.68
CA TRP A 359 22.78 -3.70 -0.33
C TRP A 359 23.42 -4.74 -1.26
N ILE A 360 23.52 -4.46 -2.56
CA ILE A 360 24.21 -5.35 -3.52
C ILE A 360 25.73 -5.31 -3.33
N ALA A 361 26.32 -4.14 -3.07
CA ALA A 361 27.75 -4.03 -2.78
C ALA A 361 28.17 -4.82 -1.54
N SER A 362 27.25 -5.03 -0.59
CA SER A 362 27.47 -5.86 0.61
C SER A 362 27.38 -7.38 0.37
N LEU A 363 27.27 -7.82 -0.90
CA LEU A 363 27.24 -9.23 -1.27
C LEU A 363 28.57 -9.93 -0.95
N GLN A 364 28.55 -10.78 0.08
CA GLN A 364 29.65 -11.67 0.44
C GLN A 364 29.14 -13.11 0.46
N PRO A 365 28.99 -13.77 -0.70
CA PRO A 365 28.33 -15.06 -0.75
C PRO A 365 29.21 -16.12 -0.09
N HIS A 366 28.68 -16.80 0.94
CA HIS A 366 29.34 -17.95 1.57
C HIS A 366 29.22 -19.23 0.73
N PHE A 367 28.53 -19.16 -0.40
CA PHE A 367 28.30 -20.26 -1.33
C PHE A 367 28.75 -19.89 -2.74
N THR A 368 29.17 -20.90 -3.51
CA THR A 368 29.63 -20.70 -4.89
C THR A 368 28.44 -20.55 -5.83
N VAL A 369 28.44 -19.45 -6.60
CA VAL A 369 27.49 -19.20 -7.69
C VAL A 369 28.17 -19.59 -9.01
N THR A 370 27.50 -20.37 -9.87
CA THR A 370 28.08 -20.88 -11.11
C THR A 370 27.18 -20.62 -12.33
N GLY A 371 27.75 -20.61 -13.53
CA GLY A 371 27.01 -20.47 -14.78
C GLY A 371 26.33 -19.11 -14.94
N ALA A 372 25.09 -19.10 -15.45
CA ALA A 372 24.32 -17.88 -15.69
C ALA A 372 24.11 -17.06 -14.41
N ALA A 373 24.07 -17.70 -13.24
CA ALA A 373 23.89 -17.01 -11.96
C ALA A 373 25.09 -16.11 -11.57
N ALA A 374 26.26 -16.32 -12.18
CA ALA A 374 27.43 -15.46 -11.96
C ALA A 374 27.36 -14.12 -12.72
N GLU A 375 26.37 -13.93 -13.58
CA GLU A 375 26.21 -12.67 -14.31
C GLU A 375 25.76 -11.53 -13.37
N PRO A 376 26.33 -10.31 -13.50
CA PRO A 376 26.02 -9.19 -12.60
C PRO A 376 24.53 -8.85 -12.48
N ARG A 377 23.76 -9.01 -13.57
CA ARG A 377 22.30 -8.78 -13.61
C ARG A 377 21.48 -9.68 -12.68
N PHE A 378 22.07 -10.78 -12.21
CA PHE A 378 21.42 -11.74 -11.29
C PHE A 378 22.04 -11.71 -9.89
N SER A 379 23.01 -10.85 -9.64
CA SER A 379 23.68 -10.72 -8.33
C SER A 379 22.69 -10.43 -7.20
N TRP A 380 21.62 -9.66 -7.48
CA TRP A 380 20.57 -9.35 -6.53
C TRP A 380 19.75 -10.59 -6.10
N ILE A 381 19.57 -11.60 -6.98
CA ILE A 381 18.89 -12.86 -6.64
C ILE A 381 19.77 -13.67 -5.69
N ALA A 382 21.09 -13.70 -5.95
CA ALA A 382 22.05 -14.33 -5.04
C ALA A 382 22.08 -13.63 -3.69
N ARG A 383 22.03 -12.29 -3.67
CA ARG A 383 21.97 -11.49 -2.43
C ARG A 383 20.67 -11.69 -1.66
N LEU A 384 19.53 -11.75 -2.35
CA LEU A 384 18.23 -12.04 -1.73
C LEU A 384 18.25 -13.43 -1.09
N THR A 385 18.73 -14.44 -1.81
CA THR A 385 18.81 -15.81 -1.31
C THR A 385 19.79 -15.93 -0.14
N GLN A 386 20.91 -15.19 -0.18
CA GLN A 386 21.82 -15.08 0.97
C GLN A 386 21.13 -14.45 2.19
N SER A 387 20.35 -13.39 1.98
CA SER A 387 19.60 -12.69 3.04
C SER A 387 18.59 -13.63 3.70
N LEU A 388 17.88 -14.44 2.90
CA LEU A 388 16.97 -15.49 3.38
C LEU A 388 17.68 -16.65 4.09
N GLY A 389 18.93 -16.92 3.74
CA GLY A 389 19.79 -17.89 4.42
C GLY A 389 20.40 -17.38 5.72
N SER A 390 20.29 -16.09 6.03
CA SER A 390 20.85 -15.53 7.27
C SER A 390 20.14 -16.05 8.51
N THR A 391 20.85 -16.05 9.65
CA THR A 391 20.27 -16.29 10.98
C THR A 391 19.51 -15.07 11.50
N SER A 392 19.84 -13.88 11.02
CA SER A 392 19.12 -12.65 11.37
C SER A 392 17.84 -12.53 10.55
N SER A 393 16.73 -12.16 11.18
CA SER A 393 15.44 -11.98 10.49
C SER A 393 15.54 -10.91 9.39
N VAL A 394 15.01 -11.21 8.20
CA VAL A 394 14.84 -10.19 7.16
C VAL A 394 13.90 -9.10 7.66
N SER A 395 14.29 -7.85 7.48
CA SER A 395 13.48 -6.69 7.85
C SER A 395 13.61 -5.58 6.82
N CYS A 396 12.57 -4.79 6.63
CA CYS A 396 12.61 -3.58 5.82
C CYS A 396 12.14 -2.42 6.69
N THR A 397 13.02 -1.47 6.96
CA THR A 397 12.74 -0.38 7.91
C THR A 397 12.09 0.79 7.19
N LEU A 398 10.99 1.29 7.77
CA LEU A 398 10.39 2.55 7.34
C LEU A 398 11.34 3.72 7.69
N PRO A 399 11.41 4.76 6.85
CA PRO A 399 12.22 5.93 7.12
C PRO A 399 11.58 6.69 8.27
N THR A 400 12.01 6.38 9.48
CA THR A 400 11.48 6.98 10.70
C THR A 400 12.33 8.19 11.04
N VAL A 401 11.67 9.33 11.25
CA VAL A 401 12.31 10.49 11.88
C VAL A 401 12.41 10.14 13.34
N THR A 402 13.61 9.74 13.80
CA THR A 402 13.86 9.49 15.21
C THR A 402 13.67 10.81 15.93
N ILE A 403 12.52 10.99 16.59
CA ILE A 403 12.29 12.13 17.47
C ILE A 403 13.24 11.89 18.65
N GLN A 404 14.38 12.57 18.64
CA GLN A 404 15.30 12.57 19.77
C GLN A 404 14.58 13.28 20.91
N THR A 405 13.87 12.51 21.73
CA THR A 405 13.24 12.99 22.96
C THR A 405 14.36 13.43 23.90
N SER A 406 14.73 14.71 23.78
CA SER A 406 15.83 15.36 24.50
C SER A 406 15.46 15.62 25.96
N GLN A 407 15.15 14.55 26.70
CA GLN A 407 14.81 14.60 28.13
C GLN A 407 15.46 13.46 28.92
N ALA A 408 16.73 13.16 28.63
CA ALA A 408 17.60 12.54 29.63
C ALA A 408 18.41 13.66 30.30
N PRO A 409 18.37 13.82 31.63
CA PRO A 409 19.15 14.84 32.33
C PRO A 409 20.66 14.60 32.12
N PRO A 410 21.48 15.66 32.11
CA PRO A 410 22.92 15.55 31.96
C PRO A 410 23.51 14.91 33.22
N SER A 411 23.71 13.59 33.19
CA SER A 411 24.58 12.94 34.15
C SER A 411 26.02 13.20 33.70
N ASP A 412 26.67 14.15 34.37
CA ASP A 412 28.09 14.44 34.28
C ASP A 412 28.92 13.18 34.57
N SER A 413 29.27 12.44 33.53
CA SER A 413 30.37 11.48 33.56
C SER A 413 31.39 11.87 32.49
N ILE A 414 32.15 12.91 32.81
CA ILE A 414 33.42 13.24 32.18
C ILE A 414 34.40 12.14 32.62
N ASN A 415 34.68 11.19 31.74
CA ASN A 415 35.88 10.31 31.66
C ASN A 415 35.46 8.90 31.22
N GLY A 416 35.76 8.54 29.97
CA GLY A 416 35.71 7.14 29.54
C GLY A 416 35.58 6.97 28.03
N ALA A 417 36.73 6.80 27.38
CA ALA A 417 36.96 6.41 26.00
C ALA A 417 35.85 5.58 25.30
N ASP A 418 35.60 5.92 24.04
CA ASP A 418 35.38 4.98 22.93
C ASP A 418 34.53 3.73 23.23
N THR A 419 33.41 3.91 23.91
CA THR A 419 32.29 2.98 23.78
C THR A 419 31.46 3.42 22.59
N SER A 420 32.05 3.26 21.41
CA SER A 420 31.28 2.86 20.23
C SER A 420 30.52 1.61 20.65
N SER A 421 29.31 1.79 21.20
CA SER A 421 28.34 0.72 21.28
C SER A 421 28.19 0.25 19.84
N THR A 422 28.91 -0.82 19.53
CA THR A 422 28.66 -1.72 18.42
C THR A 422 27.24 -2.22 18.61
N SER A 423 26.25 -1.37 18.33
CA SER A 423 24.92 -1.81 17.98
C SER A 423 25.16 -2.76 16.83
N GLU A 424 25.10 -4.06 17.12
CA GLU A 424 25.25 -5.13 16.15
C GLU A 424 24.50 -4.69 14.91
N THR A 425 25.27 -4.32 13.89
CA THR A 425 24.77 -3.73 12.67
C THR A 425 23.77 -4.72 12.12
N ASN A 426 22.47 -4.36 12.13
CA ASN A 426 21.39 -5.17 11.59
C ASN A 426 21.77 -5.59 10.17
N SER A 427 22.35 -6.78 10.02
CA SER A 427 23.10 -7.18 8.83
C SER A 427 22.18 -7.61 7.69
N ASN A 428 20.88 -7.73 7.98
CA ASN A 428 19.88 -8.31 7.09
C ASN A 428 18.69 -7.37 6.81
N VAL A 429 18.98 -6.08 6.63
CA VAL A 429 17.99 -5.09 6.18
C VAL A 429 17.84 -5.17 4.66
N LEU A 430 16.60 -5.41 4.21
CA LEU A 430 16.25 -5.47 2.79
C LEU A 430 16.00 -4.06 2.23
N PRO A 431 16.34 -3.81 0.94
CA PRO A 431 16.01 -2.57 0.27
C PRO A 431 14.51 -2.28 0.24
N PRO A 432 14.11 -0.99 0.12
CA PRO A 432 12.70 -0.57 0.09
C PRO A 432 11.84 -1.26 -0.98
N ILE A 433 12.44 -1.73 -2.07
CA ILE A 433 11.70 -2.43 -3.14
C ILE A 433 11.05 -3.74 -2.67
N PHE A 434 11.53 -4.32 -1.57
CA PHE A 434 10.98 -5.53 -0.96
C PHE A 434 10.02 -5.23 0.19
N PHE A 435 9.68 -3.96 0.45
CA PHE A 435 8.89 -3.58 1.61
C PHE A 435 7.58 -4.39 1.73
N PHE A 436 6.80 -4.45 0.66
CA PHE A 436 5.53 -5.19 0.64
C PHE A 436 5.70 -6.72 0.63
N THR A 437 6.81 -7.24 0.10
CA THR A 437 7.12 -8.68 0.09
C THR A 437 7.85 -9.15 1.35
N THR A 438 8.29 -8.23 2.23
CA THR A 438 9.08 -8.56 3.43
C THR A 438 8.39 -9.59 4.35
N PRO A 439 7.08 -9.50 4.64
CA PRO A 439 6.40 -10.51 5.46
C PRO A 439 6.44 -11.91 4.84
N GLU A 440 6.27 -12.01 3.52
CA GLU A 440 6.37 -13.29 2.81
C GLU A 440 7.81 -13.81 2.79
N LEU A 441 8.79 -12.93 2.60
CA LEU A 441 10.22 -13.27 2.65
C LEU A 441 10.63 -13.77 4.04
N LEU A 442 10.12 -13.16 5.12
CA LEU A 442 10.35 -13.63 6.49
C LEU A 442 9.78 -15.04 6.70
N LYS A 443 8.56 -15.27 6.23
CA LYS A 443 7.95 -16.60 6.24
C LYS A 443 8.80 -17.60 5.45
N MET A 444 9.30 -17.23 4.27
CA MET A 444 10.20 -18.08 3.47
C MET A 444 11.54 -18.35 4.16
N GLN A 445 12.14 -17.37 4.82
CA GLN A 445 13.33 -17.55 5.64
C GLN A 445 13.10 -18.61 6.72
N ASN A 446 11.99 -18.51 7.45
CA ASN A 446 11.63 -19.50 8.48
C ASN A 446 11.40 -20.90 7.87
N TYR A 447 10.78 -20.98 6.69
CA TYR A 447 10.64 -22.25 5.96
C TYR A 447 11.98 -22.85 5.53
N LEU A 448 12.92 -22.04 5.04
CA LEU A 448 14.25 -22.50 4.66
C LEU A 448 15.04 -23.00 5.87
N GLN A 449 14.97 -22.30 6.99
CA GLN A 449 15.59 -22.75 8.24
C GLN A 449 14.98 -24.09 8.71
N ALA A 450 13.66 -24.22 8.70
CA ALA A 450 12.97 -25.47 9.02
C ALA A 450 13.36 -26.63 8.07
N LEU A 451 13.53 -26.36 6.78
CA LEU A 451 14.00 -27.34 5.79
C LEU A 451 15.40 -27.85 6.15
N VAL A 452 16.33 -26.94 6.46
CA VAL A 452 17.70 -27.31 6.85
C VAL A 452 17.71 -28.09 8.17
N ILE A 453 16.88 -27.69 9.15
CA ILE A 453 16.71 -28.42 10.41
C ILE A 453 16.21 -29.84 10.13
N ALA A 454 15.13 -29.99 9.37
CA ALA A 454 14.55 -31.29 9.07
C ALA A 454 15.54 -32.22 8.32
N ALA A 455 16.28 -31.68 7.34
CA ALA A 455 17.33 -32.40 6.63
C ALA A 455 18.49 -32.81 7.56
N SER A 456 18.89 -31.92 8.47
CA SER A 456 19.93 -32.19 9.47
C SER A 456 19.52 -33.33 10.41
N LEU A 457 18.30 -33.29 10.96
CA LEU A 457 17.77 -34.36 11.81
C LEU A 457 17.60 -35.69 11.05
N ARG A 458 17.21 -35.61 9.77
CA ARG A 458 17.12 -36.78 8.89
C ARG A 458 18.47 -37.46 8.66
N SER A 459 19.56 -36.69 8.62
CA SER A 459 20.92 -37.22 8.50
C SER A 459 21.39 -37.95 9.76
N LEU A 460 20.97 -37.51 10.95
CA LEU A 460 21.30 -38.12 12.24
C LEU A 460 20.62 -39.47 12.46
N THR A 461 19.38 -39.63 11.98
CA THR A 461 18.59 -40.87 12.20
C THR A 461 19.05 -42.05 11.35
N ARG A 462 19.84 -41.83 10.28
CA ARG A 462 20.35 -42.87 9.34
C ARG A 462 19.26 -43.85 8.85
N LEU A 463 18.01 -43.41 8.81
CA LEU A 463 16.91 -44.25 8.33
C LEU A 463 17.09 -44.53 6.84
N PRO A 464 16.75 -45.75 6.35
CA PRO A 464 16.69 -46.01 4.92
C PRO A 464 15.67 -45.07 4.25
N VAL A 465 15.93 -44.68 3.00
CA VAL A 465 14.95 -43.91 2.22
C VAL A 465 13.69 -44.77 2.08
N PRO A 466 12.50 -44.24 2.40
CA PRO A 466 11.27 -45.00 2.26
C PRO A 466 11.06 -45.37 0.78
N SER A 467 11.30 -46.62 0.42
CA SER A 467 10.87 -47.17 -0.85
C SER A 467 9.34 -47.12 -0.86
N GLY A 468 8.73 -46.56 -1.91
CA GLY A 468 7.31 -46.17 -2.01
C GLY A 468 6.24 -47.28 -1.91
N LEU A 469 6.54 -48.38 -1.23
CA LEU A 469 5.66 -49.53 -0.95
C LEU A 469 5.27 -49.61 0.54
N THR A 470 5.56 -48.58 1.35
CA THR A 470 5.24 -48.58 2.78
C THR A 470 3.80 -48.19 3.04
N ASP A 471 3.20 -48.79 4.08
CA ASP A 471 1.79 -48.63 4.47
C ASP A 471 1.38 -47.14 4.52
N PRO A 472 0.27 -46.74 3.87
CA PRO A 472 -0.19 -45.34 3.83
C PRO A 472 -0.56 -44.77 5.21
N ASN A 473 -0.64 -45.62 6.24
CA ASN A 473 -1.00 -45.23 7.61
C ASN A 473 0.20 -44.86 8.48
N THR A 474 1.44 -45.17 8.09
CA THR A 474 2.63 -44.77 8.85
C THR A 474 3.19 -43.46 8.30
N SER A 475 2.88 -42.34 8.95
CA SER A 475 3.52 -41.06 8.64
C SER A 475 5.03 -41.20 8.77
N SER A 476 5.78 -40.79 7.74
CA SER A 476 7.25 -40.88 7.78
C SER A 476 7.81 -39.97 8.88
N PHE A 477 8.97 -40.31 9.44
CA PHE A 477 9.66 -39.45 10.41
C PHE A 477 9.79 -38.01 9.88
N THR A 478 10.24 -37.87 8.64
CA THR A 478 10.40 -36.58 7.95
C THR A 478 9.07 -35.83 7.85
N GLN A 479 7.97 -36.52 7.54
CA GLN A 479 6.63 -35.91 7.49
C GLN A 479 6.19 -35.38 8.85
N ARG A 480 6.44 -36.12 9.94
CA ARG A 480 6.09 -35.67 11.30
C ARG A 480 6.90 -34.46 11.72
N VAL A 481 8.23 -34.50 11.56
CA VAL A 481 9.11 -33.36 11.88
C VAL A 481 8.75 -32.14 11.04
N TRP A 482 8.54 -32.31 9.73
CA TRP A 482 8.13 -31.23 8.84
C TRP A 482 6.78 -30.63 9.25
N THR A 483 5.80 -31.45 9.62
CA THR A 483 4.49 -30.97 10.06
C THR A 483 4.62 -30.15 11.34
N LEU A 484 5.42 -30.61 12.32
CA LEU A 484 5.68 -29.85 13.55
C LEU A 484 6.28 -28.47 13.25
N LEU A 485 7.34 -28.42 12.43
CA LEU A 485 7.99 -27.16 12.04
C LEU A 485 7.06 -26.25 11.22
N ARG A 486 6.27 -26.82 10.29
CA ARG A 486 5.31 -26.06 9.48
C ARG A 486 4.21 -25.44 10.34
N THR A 487 3.70 -26.16 11.34
CA THR A 487 2.67 -25.63 12.25
C THR A 487 3.19 -24.49 13.11
N GLU A 488 4.48 -24.51 13.47
CA GLU A 488 5.14 -23.45 14.21
C GLU A 488 5.24 -22.17 13.38
N ILE A 489 5.68 -22.29 12.13
CA ILE A 489 5.84 -21.16 11.20
C ILE A 489 4.49 -20.53 10.84
N ALA A 490 3.40 -21.30 10.87
CA ALA A 490 2.06 -20.81 10.56
C ALA A 490 1.45 -19.94 11.68
N GLU A 491 2.14 -19.77 12.82
CA GLU A 491 1.70 -18.98 13.98
C GLU A 491 0.27 -19.31 14.45
N GLU A 492 -0.14 -20.58 14.39
CA GLU A 492 -1.44 -20.98 14.94
C GLU A 492 -1.48 -20.67 16.46
N PRO A 493 -2.53 -19.99 16.95
CA PRO A 493 -2.60 -19.58 18.35
C PRO A 493 -2.53 -20.81 19.27
N GLY A 494 -1.46 -20.89 20.08
CA GLY A 494 -1.17 -22.00 20.99
C GLY A 494 -0.01 -22.93 20.60
N ALA A 495 0.72 -22.64 19.51
CA ALA A 495 1.82 -23.50 19.05
C ALA A 495 3.17 -23.29 19.77
N GLY A 496 3.45 -22.08 20.28
CA GLY A 496 4.83 -21.59 20.47
C GLY A 496 5.68 -22.15 21.62
N GLU A 497 5.10 -22.61 22.73
CA GLU A 497 5.90 -22.86 23.96
C GLU A 497 6.28 -24.32 24.21
N THR A 498 5.64 -25.30 23.54
CA THR A 498 5.78 -26.73 23.93
C THR A 498 6.36 -27.65 22.85
N LYS A 499 6.70 -27.16 21.65
CA LYS A 499 6.91 -28.05 20.48
C LYS A 499 8.36 -28.27 20.05
N LEU A 500 9.26 -27.29 20.19
CA LEU A 500 10.68 -27.48 19.85
C LEU A 500 11.39 -28.46 20.80
N ILE A 501 10.94 -28.54 22.05
CA ILE A 501 11.46 -29.47 23.08
C ILE A 501 11.26 -30.93 22.65
N ASN A 502 10.27 -31.23 21.79
CA ASN A 502 9.95 -32.58 21.36
C ASN A 502 10.77 -33.07 20.15
N LEU A 503 11.61 -32.24 19.53
CA LEU A 503 12.40 -32.65 18.35
C LEU A 503 13.43 -33.73 18.70
N ALA A 504 14.09 -33.60 19.85
CA ALA A 504 15.05 -34.59 20.32
C ALA A 504 14.37 -35.94 20.60
N ASP A 505 13.19 -35.92 21.23
CA ASP A 505 12.42 -37.12 21.51
C ASP A 505 11.87 -37.79 20.23
N GLU A 506 11.50 -36.99 19.21
CA GLU A 506 11.10 -37.54 17.91
C GLU A 506 12.24 -38.28 17.21
N VAL A 507 13.47 -37.75 17.30
CA VAL A 507 14.68 -38.40 16.76
C VAL A 507 14.97 -39.71 17.49
N VAL A 508 14.89 -39.72 18.83
CA VAL A 508 15.05 -40.93 19.64
C VAL A 508 13.99 -41.96 19.28
N ARG A 509 12.72 -41.54 19.20
CA ARG A 509 11.58 -42.39 18.81
C ARG A 509 11.74 -42.99 17.41
N ALA A 510 12.21 -42.20 16.45
CA ALA A 510 12.41 -42.68 15.08
C ALA A 510 13.53 -43.72 15.00
N ARG A 511 14.60 -43.54 15.78
CA ARG A 511 15.72 -44.49 15.83
C ARG A 511 15.35 -45.78 16.57
N THR A 512 14.58 -45.70 17.67
CA THR A 512 14.07 -46.90 18.35
C THR A 512 13.14 -47.70 17.44
N GLN A 513 12.22 -47.04 16.73
CA GLN A 513 11.35 -47.70 15.73
C GLN A 513 12.15 -48.35 14.59
N GLY A 514 13.17 -47.67 14.08
CA GLY A 514 14.06 -48.22 13.04
C GLY A 514 14.85 -49.46 13.51
N ASN A 515 15.24 -49.50 14.78
CA ASN A 515 15.94 -50.64 15.38
C ASN A 515 15.02 -51.83 15.66
N SER A 516 13.78 -51.59 16.08
CA SER A 516 12.77 -52.64 16.29
C SER A 516 12.48 -53.43 15.01
N SER A 517 12.48 -52.76 13.86
CA SER A 517 12.31 -53.43 12.55
C SER A 517 13.49 -54.33 12.17
N ARG A 518 14.69 -54.06 12.70
CA ARG A 518 15.93 -54.80 12.40
C ARG A 518 16.29 -55.87 13.43
N GLN A 519 15.38 -56.20 14.36
CA GLN A 519 15.66 -57.12 15.49
C GLN A 519 16.91 -56.73 16.30
N MET A 520 17.24 -55.43 16.38
CA MET A 520 18.34 -54.98 17.23
C MET A 520 17.87 -54.79 18.68
N PRO A 521 18.78 -54.93 19.67
CA PRO A 521 18.49 -54.60 21.06
C PRO A 521 17.96 -53.16 21.22
N PRO A 522 17.16 -52.88 22.26
CA PRO A 522 16.75 -51.51 22.60
C PRO A 522 17.98 -50.62 22.78
N LEU A 523 17.87 -49.34 22.38
CA LEU A 523 18.98 -48.38 22.48
C LEU A 523 19.46 -48.27 23.95
N PRO A 524 20.78 -48.35 24.22
CA PRO A 524 21.29 -48.10 25.55
C PRO A 524 21.10 -46.62 25.93
N ALA A 525 20.88 -46.35 27.22
CA ALA A 525 20.61 -45.00 27.74
C ALA A 525 21.73 -43.99 27.39
N GLU A 526 22.98 -44.45 27.32
CA GLU A 526 24.12 -43.61 26.93
C GLU A 526 24.03 -43.14 25.47
N GLU A 527 23.58 -43.99 24.55
CA GLU A 527 23.36 -43.60 23.15
C GLU A 527 22.21 -42.60 23.02
N GLU A 528 21.17 -42.73 23.85
CA GLU A 528 20.06 -41.79 23.87
C GLU A 528 20.50 -40.39 24.30
N VAL A 529 21.30 -40.29 25.36
CA VAL A 529 21.89 -39.01 25.81
C VAL A 529 22.80 -38.41 24.74
N ASN A 530 23.64 -39.24 24.11
CA ASN A 530 24.50 -38.81 23.01
C ASN A 530 23.70 -38.32 21.80
N LEU A 531 22.56 -38.95 21.50
CA LEU A 531 21.65 -38.53 20.43
C LEU A 531 21.00 -37.18 20.73
N ARG A 532 20.51 -36.96 21.95
CA ARG A 532 19.96 -35.66 22.35
C ARG A 532 21.01 -34.56 22.25
N ALA A 533 22.22 -34.81 22.75
CA ALA A 533 23.34 -33.87 22.62
C ALA A 533 23.72 -33.60 21.15
N ALA A 534 23.66 -34.62 20.29
CA ALA A 534 23.89 -34.46 18.85
C ALA A 534 22.80 -33.62 18.18
N VAL A 535 21.52 -33.82 18.55
CA VAL A 535 20.40 -32.99 18.08
C VAL A 535 20.62 -31.54 18.48
N ASP A 536 20.86 -31.26 19.75
CA ASP A 536 21.12 -29.90 20.26
C ASP A 536 22.30 -29.23 19.58
N ARG A 537 23.35 -29.99 19.26
CA ARG A 537 24.49 -29.50 18.50
C ARG A 537 24.10 -29.15 17.06
N THR A 538 23.38 -30.04 16.36
CA THR A 538 22.98 -29.82 14.96
C THR A 538 21.94 -28.71 14.76
N LEU A 539 21.19 -28.36 15.81
CA LEU A 539 20.25 -27.23 15.77
C LEU A 539 20.98 -25.88 15.85
N LYS A 540 22.27 -25.84 16.22
CA LYS A 540 23.05 -24.60 16.23
C LYS A 540 23.38 -24.19 14.79
N PRO A 541 23.13 -22.93 14.39
CA PRO A 541 23.40 -22.46 13.02
C PRO A 541 24.86 -22.58 12.56
N HIS A 542 25.80 -22.68 13.52
CA HIS A 542 27.24 -22.78 13.27
C HIS A 542 27.73 -24.22 13.13
N ASP A 543 26.86 -25.23 13.24
CA ASP A 543 27.27 -26.61 13.06
C ASP A 543 27.66 -26.87 11.58
N PRO A 544 28.78 -27.57 11.30
CA PRO A 544 29.25 -27.79 9.94
C PRO A 544 28.25 -28.56 9.06
N VAL A 545 27.42 -29.43 9.64
CA VAL A 545 26.40 -30.17 8.89
C VAL A 545 25.29 -29.21 8.47
N TYR A 546 24.85 -28.35 9.39
CA TYR A 546 23.84 -27.33 9.13
C TYR A 546 24.30 -26.37 8.02
N VAL A 547 25.51 -25.81 8.16
CA VAL A 547 26.08 -24.86 7.17
C VAL A 547 26.25 -25.50 5.80
N LEU A 548 26.69 -26.77 5.74
CA LEU A 548 26.85 -27.48 4.47
C LEU A 548 25.53 -27.73 3.76
N LEU A 549 24.50 -28.18 4.49
CA LEU A 549 23.16 -28.41 3.92
C LEU A 549 22.51 -27.10 3.48
N GLN A 550 22.65 -26.04 4.30
CA GLN A 550 22.19 -24.71 3.96
C GLN A 550 22.85 -24.18 2.68
N ASN A 551 24.18 -24.22 2.59
CA ASN A 551 24.90 -23.74 1.40
C ASN A 551 24.48 -24.49 0.13
N ARG A 552 24.28 -25.81 0.20
CA ARG A 552 23.78 -26.61 -0.93
C ARG A 552 22.38 -26.19 -1.36
N LEU A 553 21.49 -26.00 -0.40
CA LEU A 553 20.12 -25.56 -0.65
C LEU A 553 20.10 -24.17 -1.31
N LEU A 554 20.84 -23.21 -0.74
CA LEU A 554 20.90 -21.84 -1.27
C LEU A 554 21.51 -21.79 -2.67
N THR A 555 22.61 -22.52 -2.93
CA THR A 555 23.19 -22.62 -4.29
C THR A 555 22.19 -23.19 -5.29
N ALA A 556 21.47 -24.25 -4.91
CA ALA A 556 20.47 -24.86 -5.78
C ALA A 556 19.31 -23.89 -6.08
N LEU A 557 18.83 -23.15 -5.08
CA LEU A 557 17.77 -22.15 -5.23
C LEU A 557 18.19 -21.01 -6.16
N VAL A 558 19.37 -20.42 -5.95
CA VAL A 558 19.88 -19.34 -6.84
C VAL A 558 19.95 -19.82 -8.28
N ASN A 559 20.56 -20.99 -8.52
CA ASN A 559 20.68 -21.53 -9.88
C ASN A 559 19.32 -21.82 -10.50
N ALA A 560 18.37 -22.37 -9.73
CA ALA A 560 17.02 -22.64 -10.20
C ALA A 560 16.27 -21.35 -10.56
N LEU A 561 16.35 -20.30 -9.74
CA LEU A 561 15.67 -19.02 -9.95
C LEU A 561 16.22 -18.31 -11.18
N VAL A 562 17.55 -18.26 -11.32
CA VAL A 562 18.18 -17.64 -12.48
C VAL A 562 17.82 -18.40 -13.76
N ASN A 563 17.86 -19.74 -13.73
CA ASN A 563 17.48 -20.54 -14.90
C ASN A 563 16.01 -20.35 -15.27
N ALA A 564 15.10 -20.23 -14.30
CA ALA A 564 13.69 -19.96 -14.54
C ALA A 564 13.50 -18.59 -15.22
N LEU A 565 14.18 -17.57 -14.73
CA LEU A 565 14.11 -16.21 -15.27
C LEU A 565 14.73 -16.12 -16.67
N VAL A 566 15.88 -16.76 -16.91
CA VAL A 566 16.52 -16.83 -18.24
C VAL A 566 15.59 -17.51 -19.25
N ARG A 567 14.99 -18.66 -18.90
CA ARG A 567 14.03 -19.35 -19.78
C ARG A 567 12.84 -18.46 -20.15
N ARG A 568 12.25 -17.74 -19.20
CA ARG A 568 11.12 -16.84 -19.46
C ARG A 568 11.47 -15.70 -20.41
N ARG A 569 12.65 -15.10 -20.25
CA ARG A 569 13.11 -14.05 -21.16
C ARG A 569 13.34 -14.59 -22.58
N SER A 570 13.85 -15.81 -22.71
CA SER A 570 13.98 -16.48 -24.01
C SER A 570 12.62 -16.81 -24.64
N ASP A 571 11.68 -17.32 -23.85
CA ASP A 571 10.33 -17.68 -24.32
C ASP A 571 9.53 -16.44 -24.76
N GLY A 572 9.61 -15.33 -24.03
CA GLY A 572 8.94 -14.08 -24.38
C GLY A 572 9.46 -13.46 -25.68
N ALA A 573 10.76 -13.56 -25.95
CA ALA A 573 11.34 -13.10 -27.22
C ALA A 573 10.89 -13.96 -28.41
N ALA A 574 10.71 -15.27 -28.21
CA ALA A 574 10.23 -16.18 -29.25
C ALA A 574 8.74 -16.00 -29.52
N ALA A 575 7.91 -15.80 -28.49
CA ALA A 575 6.46 -15.63 -28.62
C ALA A 575 6.06 -14.38 -29.42
N GLY A 576 6.85 -13.31 -29.35
CA GLY A 576 6.60 -12.08 -30.12
C GLY A 576 7.03 -12.13 -31.59
N ALA A 577 7.98 -13.01 -31.94
CA ALA A 577 8.58 -13.08 -33.28
C ALA A 577 8.19 -14.33 -34.09
N SER A 578 7.75 -15.39 -33.42
CA SER A 578 7.31 -16.62 -34.07
C SER A 578 5.85 -16.88 -33.71
N GLY A 579 4.99 -16.76 -34.72
CA GLY A 579 3.65 -17.32 -34.70
C GLY A 579 3.76 -18.84 -34.53
N GLY A 580 3.95 -19.28 -33.28
CA GLY A 580 3.88 -20.67 -32.91
C GLY A 580 2.56 -21.26 -33.40
N PRO A 581 2.51 -22.56 -33.72
CA PRO A 581 1.30 -23.20 -34.19
C PRO A 581 0.20 -22.93 -33.18
N ASP A 582 -0.72 -22.07 -33.59
CA ASP A 582 -1.94 -21.64 -32.92
C ASP A 582 -2.72 -22.92 -32.58
N ILE A 583 -2.45 -23.49 -31.41
CA ILE A 583 -3.35 -24.46 -30.79
C ILE A 583 -4.43 -23.59 -30.19
N PRO A 584 -5.61 -23.45 -30.83
CA PRO A 584 -6.66 -22.63 -30.27
C PRO A 584 -7.02 -23.20 -28.90
N ASP A 585 -6.70 -22.45 -27.85
CA ASP A 585 -7.01 -22.75 -26.43
C ASP A 585 -8.51 -23.01 -26.19
N LYS A 586 -9.35 -22.70 -27.19
CA LYS A 586 -10.77 -23.04 -27.23
C LYS A 586 -11.08 -23.74 -28.54
N LEU A 587 -11.23 -25.06 -28.47
CA LEU A 587 -12.01 -25.83 -29.45
C LEU A 587 -13.43 -25.26 -29.46
N LYS A 588 -13.70 -24.31 -30.36
CA LYS A 588 -15.04 -23.78 -30.60
C LYS A 588 -15.88 -24.91 -31.21
N THR A 589 -16.47 -25.75 -30.36
CA THR A 589 -17.50 -26.69 -30.80
C THR A 589 -18.62 -25.89 -31.46
N GLY A 590 -18.85 -26.12 -32.75
CA GLY A 590 -19.74 -25.36 -33.64
C GLY A 590 -21.24 -25.45 -33.32
N ARG A 591 -21.65 -25.02 -32.13
CA ARG A 591 -23.05 -24.69 -31.80
C ARG A 591 -23.20 -23.19 -31.61
N ASN A 592 -22.88 -22.43 -32.67
CA ASN A 592 -23.40 -21.08 -32.85
C ASN A 592 -24.88 -21.15 -33.27
N GLY A 593 -25.73 -21.68 -32.39
CA GLY A 593 -27.15 -21.38 -32.42
C GLY A 593 -27.31 -19.94 -31.92
N GLY A 594 -27.75 -19.04 -32.80
CA GLY A 594 -27.94 -17.62 -32.53
C GLY A 594 -28.91 -17.36 -31.38
N ARG A 595 -28.42 -17.35 -30.14
CA ARG A 595 -29.07 -16.62 -29.06
C ARG A 595 -28.78 -15.14 -29.27
N VAL A 596 -29.75 -14.46 -29.87
CA VAL A 596 -29.89 -13.00 -29.85
C VAL A 596 -29.81 -12.57 -28.38
N GLY A 597 -28.79 -11.79 -28.01
CA GLY A 597 -28.59 -11.30 -26.63
C GLY A 597 -27.27 -11.66 -25.94
N LYS A 598 -26.20 -12.03 -26.66
CA LYS A 598 -24.87 -12.12 -26.04
C LYS A 598 -24.44 -10.72 -25.57
N ARG A 599 -24.42 -10.53 -24.25
CA ARG A 599 -23.96 -9.29 -23.60
C ARG A 599 -22.56 -8.93 -24.16
N PRO A 600 -22.32 -7.66 -24.53
CA PRO A 600 -21.00 -7.22 -24.95
C PRO A 600 -19.99 -7.56 -23.85
N ARG A 601 -18.96 -8.35 -24.20
CA ARG A 601 -17.88 -8.68 -23.27
C ARG A 601 -16.83 -7.59 -23.37
N LEU A 602 -16.38 -7.10 -22.21
CA LEU A 602 -15.26 -6.18 -22.14
C LEU A 602 -14.00 -6.92 -22.62
N VAL A 603 -13.51 -6.56 -23.80
CA VAL A 603 -12.23 -7.05 -24.32
C VAL A 603 -11.15 -6.16 -23.71
N LEU A 604 -10.50 -6.67 -22.66
CA LEU A 604 -9.28 -6.07 -22.16
C LEU A 604 -8.13 -6.41 -23.12
N ASP A 605 -7.16 -5.52 -23.21
CA ASP A 605 -5.99 -5.71 -24.05
C ASP A 605 -5.28 -7.02 -23.65
N PRO A 606 -5.06 -7.98 -24.57
CA PRO A 606 -4.37 -9.23 -24.24
C PRO A 606 -2.95 -8.99 -23.71
N GLU A 607 -2.31 -7.87 -24.04
CA GLU A 607 -1.00 -7.49 -23.47
C GLU A 607 -1.10 -7.15 -21.96
N ASP A 608 -2.29 -6.76 -21.48
CA ASP A 608 -2.54 -6.53 -20.05
C ASP A 608 -2.86 -7.85 -19.29
N MET A 609 -2.98 -8.99 -19.99
CA MET A 609 -3.31 -10.29 -19.41
C MET A 609 -2.06 -11.16 -19.14
N ASP A 610 -0.91 -10.54 -18.86
CA ASP A 610 0.33 -11.21 -18.40
C ASP A 610 0.22 -11.87 -17.00
N TYR A 611 -1.00 -12.14 -16.54
CA TYR A 611 -1.23 -12.85 -15.30
C TYR A 611 -0.78 -14.31 -15.44
N THR A 612 0.45 -14.56 -15.01
CA THR A 612 0.92 -15.91 -14.73
C THR A 612 0.29 -16.34 -13.41
N GLY A 613 -0.84 -17.04 -13.48
CA GLY A 613 -1.45 -17.62 -12.30
C GLY A 613 -0.48 -18.45 -11.49
N PRO A 614 -0.78 -18.72 -10.19
CA PRO A 614 0.06 -19.53 -9.33
C PRO A 614 0.38 -20.82 -10.07
N ARG A 615 1.62 -20.86 -10.58
CA ARG A 615 2.02 -21.85 -11.55
C ARG A 615 2.15 -23.14 -10.77
N VAL A 616 1.42 -24.16 -11.19
CA VAL A 616 1.70 -25.50 -10.70
C VAL A 616 3.16 -25.78 -11.08
N PRO A 617 4.05 -26.05 -10.09
CA PRO A 617 5.47 -26.20 -10.36
C PRO A 617 5.63 -27.20 -11.49
N SER A 618 6.34 -26.78 -12.55
CA SER A 618 6.54 -27.64 -13.70
C SER A 618 7.20 -28.94 -13.23
N ALA A 619 6.88 -30.07 -13.86
CA ALA A 619 7.61 -31.32 -13.60
C ALA A 619 9.14 -31.15 -13.77
N SER A 620 9.58 -30.16 -14.55
CA SER A 620 10.99 -29.77 -14.66
C SER A 620 11.56 -29.07 -13.43
N GLU A 621 10.76 -28.24 -12.75
CA GLU A 621 11.14 -27.56 -11.50
C GLU A 621 11.21 -28.57 -10.34
N ALA A 622 10.25 -29.51 -10.29
CA ALA A 622 10.27 -30.60 -9.32
C ALA A 622 11.53 -31.49 -9.45
N ARG A 623 12.04 -31.69 -10.68
CA ARG A 623 13.28 -32.45 -10.91
C ARG A 623 14.53 -31.72 -10.43
N LEU A 624 14.62 -30.41 -10.67
CA LEU A 624 15.76 -29.61 -10.19
C LEU A 624 15.91 -29.65 -8.68
N VAL A 625 14.78 -29.76 -7.97
CA VAL A 625 14.75 -29.83 -6.51
C VAL A 625 15.09 -31.23 -5.99
N ALA A 626 14.75 -32.30 -6.72
CA ALA A 626 15.01 -33.68 -6.32
C ALA A 626 16.51 -34.05 -6.31
N ASP A 627 17.36 -33.31 -7.02
CA ASP A 627 18.80 -33.59 -7.14
C ASP A 627 19.66 -32.99 -6.02
N ILE A 628 19.07 -32.28 -5.05
CA ILE A 628 19.80 -31.62 -3.97
C ILE A 628 20.23 -32.63 -2.91
N LYS A 629 21.53 -32.90 -2.82
CA LYS A 629 22.11 -33.83 -1.83
C LYS A 629 21.77 -33.41 -0.39
N GLY A 630 21.11 -34.29 0.35
CA GLY A 630 20.60 -34.07 1.71
C GLY A 630 19.09 -33.76 1.78
N PHE A 631 18.45 -33.51 0.63
CA PHE A 631 17.02 -33.21 0.51
C PHE A 631 16.32 -34.24 -0.39
N GLU A 632 16.85 -35.46 -0.48
CA GLU A 632 16.33 -36.52 -1.35
C GLU A 632 15.00 -37.11 -0.85
N ASP A 633 14.62 -36.84 0.41
CA ASP A 633 13.35 -37.27 0.97
C ASP A 633 12.19 -36.58 0.22
N PRO A 634 11.16 -37.31 -0.22
CA PRO A 634 10.08 -36.75 -1.04
C PRO A 634 9.32 -35.62 -0.34
N VAL A 635 9.22 -35.64 0.99
CA VAL A 635 8.57 -34.57 1.77
C VAL A 635 9.40 -33.29 1.72
N LEU A 636 10.73 -33.42 1.87
CA LEU A 636 11.64 -32.27 1.82
C LEU A 636 11.75 -31.73 0.39
N ALA A 637 11.83 -32.60 -0.62
CA ALA A 637 11.84 -32.18 -2.02
C ALA A 637 10.55 -31.42 -2.39
N GLN A 638 9.38 -31.90 -1.95
CA GLN A 638 8.12 -31.19 -2.16
C GLN A 638 8.12 -29.82 -1.46
N ALA A 639 8.60 -29.77 -0.22
CA ALA A 639 8.66 -28.53 0.55
C ALA A 639 9.66 -27.51 -0.05
N VAL A 640 10.82 -27.95 -0.53
CA VAL A 640 11.77 -27.10 -1.27
C VAL A 640 11.13 -26.58 -2.56
N ALA A 641 10.37 -27.41 -3.29
CA ALA A 641 9.64 -26.96 -4.48
C ALA A 641 8.56 -25.92 -4.16
N GLU A 642 7.86 -26.05 -3.02
CA GLU A 642 6.89 -25.05 -2.54
C GLU A 642 7.59 -23.70 -2.24
N VAL A 643 8.72 -23.73 -1.54
CA VAL A 643 9.50 -22.52 -1.24
C VAL A 643 10.08 -21.90 -2.50
N PHE A 644 10.60 -22.71 -3.43
CA PHE A 644 11.08 -22.25 -4.72
C PHE A 644 9.98 -21.53 -5.51
N GLY A 645 8.79 -22.12 -5.62
CA GLY A 645 7.67 -21.51 -6.33
C GLY A 645 7.28 -20.15 -5.75
N LYS A 646 7.22 -20.05 -4.42
CA LYS A 646 6.93 -18.78 -3.72
C LYS A 646 8.02 -17.73 -3.93
N LEU A 647 9.29 -18.13 -3.86
CA LEU A 647 10.42 -17.23 -4.06
C LEU A 647 10.52 -16.77 -5.52
N ASP A 648 10.24 -17.65 -6.48
CA ASP A 648 10.11 -17.30 -7.91
C ASP A 648 9.00 -16.27 -8.13
N SER A 649 7.82 -16.46 -7.53
CA SER A 649 6.73 -15.47 -7.58
C SER A 649 7.15 -14.10 -7.02
N CYS A 650 7.85 -14.07 -5.88
CA CYS A 650 8.41 -12.84 -5.31
C CYS A 650 9.43 -12.16 -6.23
N VAL A 651 10.37 -12.93 -6.81
CA VAL A 651 11.38 -12.43 -7.77
C VAL A 651 10.70 -11.80 -8.98
N MET A 652 9.69 -12.48 -9.53
CA MET A 652 8.91 -11.99 -10.68
C MET A 652 8.09 -10.75 -10.36
N TRP A 653 7.50 -10.70 -9.15
CA TRP A 653 6.78 -9.53 -8.67
C TRP A 653 7.69 -8.30 -8.68
N VAL A 654 8.86 -8.41 -8.04
CA VAL A 654 9.84 -7.33 -7.91
C VAL A 654 10.41 -6.94 -9.28
N GLU A 655 10.76 -7.89 -10.13
CA GLU A 655 11.23 -7.61 -11.50
C GLU A 655 10.20 -6.83 -12.32
N SER A 656 8.92 -7.15 -12.16
CA SER A 656 7.84 -6.50 -12.91
C SER A 656 7.53 -5.08 -12.43
N ILE A 657 7.75 -4.77 -11.14
CA ILE A 657 7.51 -3.43 -10.58
C ILE A 657 8.71 -2.52 -10.77
N TRP A 658 9.93 -3.05 -10.61
CA TRP A 658 11.16 -2.29 -10.54
C TRP A 658 12.17 -2.61 -11.67
N PRO A 659 11.74 -2.71 -12.95
CA PRO A 659 12.64 -3.09 -14.03
C PRO A 659 13.71 -2.02 -14.28
N ASP A 660 13.41 -0.75 -13.97
CA ASP A 660 14.34 0.38 -14.10
C ASP A 660 15.45 0.34 -13.06
N VAL A 661 15.13 0.04 -11.80
CA VAL A 661 16.12 -0.05 -10.72
C VAL A 661 17.07 -1.24 -10.95
N ILE A 662 16.51 -2.39 -11.35
CA ILE A 662 17.30 -3.62 -11.58
C ILE A 662 18.19 -3.51 -12.83
N LYS A 663 17.73 -2.83 -13.90
CA LYS A 663 18.52 -2.69 -15.14
C LYS A 663 19.64 -1.67 -15.05
N ASN A 664 19.53 -0.66 -14.19
CA ASN A 664 20.53 0.41 -14.11
C ASN A 664 21.88 -0.05 -13.51
N GLU A 665 21.96 -1.27 -12.99
CA GLU A 665 23.21 -1.86 -12.48
C GLU A 665 23.91 -2.81 -13.48
N SER A 666 23.25 -3.15 -14.59
CA SER A 666 23.87 -3.89 -15.71
C SER A 666 24.39 -2.93 -16.76
#